data_AF-A0A956QVG4-F1
#
_entry.id   AF-A0A956QVG4-F1
#
_cell.length_a   1.000
_cell.length_b   1.000
_cell.length_c   1.000
_cell.angle_alpha   90.00
_cell.angle_beta   90.00
_cell.angle_gamma   90.00
#
_symmetry.space_group_name_H-M   'P 1'
#
loop_
_entity.id
_entity.type
_entity.pdbx_description
1 polymer ?
#
loop_
_entity_poly.entity_id
_entity_poly.type
_entity_poly.pdbx_seq_one_letter_code
_entity_poly.pdbx_strand_id
1 'polypeptide(L)'
;MPAGSTEAGWTANLGQAEMDLSCPRGSDWWTGKNPDRCPGISREGYLTALPIPNLATCNRQEVRDYFDNGWTITEALFASLNTEEAFYRPPYHDLRHPMVFYYAHPAVLYVNKLRVAGLVQSPVDEYIESLFETGVDEMSWDDMAKNHIRWPSIDQLIAYRKQVYELVASVIESHQGLADGHGPITLNDPLWALFMGFEHERIHIETSSVLMRELPLHLVKRSQWLPPLHPSVSEESRSAPRAGEDYPDNPFVSVSGGTVTLGKSFDFPTFGWDNEYGERTQTVDSFEVSRNLISNGEFWEFVSSGGYQEKRFWSETGWRWRTFRNVKWPTFWTPCGPAGSHEYSLRNCFETVPMPWSWPCVVNYHEARAYTSWRQERDSADGKLSADIVYELPSEAQHQRLRELCGHDNEGVAASANINFRCGSESPVGEGDSPVSDLFGNVWQWLEDHFNPLPGFKIHRYYDDFSTPCYDGEHQMIMGGSFISIGDEATSHARFHFRPHFFQHAGFRLARRKASAESGVVLLSGGPEGQGSASGSVSSEILSHYFANEALSPLEKVSGQLSCYQQTVADWLTAYIDEAGTGTGSALEVGGSVGGLAHILAGKFQRVISVDLRGHLVEAAQKLKETGRVEVCVPEEGALTREFVRDLDTDRLNRIDFRRCDPSSLPADYLDFDAVVLSDVLTRLPSPSSLLSRMGGPRGLVAPRGLLLVLSAFDWSETVTPKELWLGGYADEEGKPVSSEDSLRSALAPEFQLLQKRELPMVLRHDSRRFEIRMLTGLLFKRSS
;
A
#
# COMPACT_ATOMS: atom_id res chain seq x y z
N MET A 1 32.46 -2.46 -24.64
CA MET A 1 33.39 -2.28 -23.50
C MET A 1 33.69 -0.80 -23.38
N PRO A 2 33.26 -0.18 -22.28
CA PRO A 2 34.11 -0.12 -21.11
C PRO A 2 33.60 -1.07 -20.01
N ALA A 3 34.55 -1.80 -19.41
CA ALA A 3 34.36 -2.65 -18.25
C ALA A 3 34.81 -1.89 -17.00
N GLY A 4 34.11 -2.11 -15.88
CA GLY A 4 34.49 -1.58 -14.57
C GLY A 4 33.40 -1.67 -13.50
N SER A 5 33.13 -2.90 -13.03
CA SER A 5 32.48 -3.32 -11.76
C SER A 5 31.01 -2.93 -11.46
N THR A 6 30.12 -3.94 -11.48
CA THR A 6 29.10 -4.29 -10.43
C THR A 6 28.28 -5.51 -10.90
N GLU A 7 28.93 -6.66 -11.05
CA GLU A 7 28.33 -7.88 -11.61
C GLU A 7 27.74 -8.81 -10.54
N ALA A 8 26.86 -8.30 -9.66
CA ALA A 8 26.17 -9.16 -8.70
C ALA A 8 24.79 -8.59 -8.32
N GLY A 9 23.81 -8.75 -9.20
CA GLY A 9 22.40 -8.49 -8.90
C GLY A 9 21.80 -9.54 -7.96
N TRP A 10 20.49 -9.79 -8.07
CA TRP A 10 19.77 -10.80 -7.27
C TRP A 10 20.37 -12.22 -7.41
N THR A 11 21.03 -12.52 -8.54
CA THR A 11 21.68 -13.80 -8.82
C THR A 11 22.80 -14.16 -7.85
N ALA A 12 23.38 -13.18 -7.17
CA ALA A 12 24.39 -13.46 -6.17
C ALA A 12 23.81 -13.91 -4.80
N ASN A 13 22.49 -14.12 -4.74
CA ASN A 13 21.85 -14.93 -3.69
C ASN A 13 21.85 -16.43 -4.02
N LEU A 14 22.15 -16.84 -5.26
CA LEU A 14 22.20 -18.25 -5.65
C LEU A 14 23.46 -18.90 -5.06
N GLY A 15 23.31 -20.13 -4.55
CA GLY A 15 24.43 -20.93 -4.06
C GLY A 15 25.43 -21.29 -5.16
N GLN A 16 26.65 -21.73 -4.78
CA GLN A 16 27.65 -22.23 -5.73
C GLN A 16 27.21 -23.52 -6.44
N ALA A 17 26.26 -24.25 -5.85
CA ALA A 17 25.53 -25.35 -6.46
C ALA A 17 24.04 -25.10 -6.20
N GLU A 18 23.29 -24.78 -7.25
CA GLU A 18 21.84 -24.51 -7.13
C GLU A 18 21.13 -25.72 -6.52
N MET A 19 20.28 -25.48 -5.52
CA MET A 19 19.40 -26.52 -4.98
C MET A 19 18.37 -26.93 -6.03
N ASP A 20 18.47 -28.16 -6.53
CA ASP A 20 17.43 -28.75 -7.37
C ASP A 20 16.24 -29.15 -6.50
N LEU A 21 15.16 -28.38 -6.65
CA LEU A 21 13.90 -28.54 -5.95
C LEU A 21 12.84 -29.19 -6.87
N SER A 22 13.23 -29.88 -7.94
CA SER A 22 12.31 -30.56 -8.86
C SER A 22 11.68 -31.83 -8.26
N CYS A 23 12.32 -32.45 -7.27
CA CYS A 23 11.79 -33.63 -6.58
C CYS A 23 10.69 -33.28 -5.55
N PRO A 24 9.83 -34.25 -5.16
CA PRO A 24 8.94 -34.10 -4.01
C PRO A 24 9.72 -33.74 -2.74
N ARG A 25 9.14 -32.89 -1.89
CA ARG A 25 9.79 -32.43 -0.65
C ARG A 25 9.88 -33.53 0.39
N GLY A 26 11.06 -33.68 1.00
CA GLY A 26 11.31 -34.58 2.11
C GLY A 26 10.66 -34.13 3.42
N SER A 27 10.78 -34.94 4.47
CA SER A 27 10.21 -34.62 5.79
C SER A 27 10.85 -33.39 6.45
N ASP A 28 12.05 -33.03 6.01
CA ASP A 28 12.86 -31.89 6.45
C ASP A 28 12.37 -30.54 5.92
N TRP A 29 11.55 -30.52 4.86
CA TRP A 29 10.92 -29.29 4.34
C TRP A 29 9.81 -28.77 5.24
N TRP A 30 9.04 -29.68 5.84
CA TRP A 30 7.83 -29.35 6.58
C TRP A 30 8.23 -28.91 8.00
N THR A 31 8.17 -27.61 8.24
CA THR A 31 8.51 -27.01 9.54
C THR A 31 7.36 -27.13 10.54
N GLY A 32 6.13 -27.33 10.05
CA GLY A 32 4.94 -27.61 10.86
C GLY A 32 4.44 -29.06 10.73
N LYS A 33 3.11 -29.25 10.67
CA LYS A 33 2.52 -30.57 10.40
C LYS A 33 2.80 -31.00 8.96
N ASN A 34 3.06 -32.30 8.78
CA ASN A 34 3.15 -32.86 7.42
C ASN A 34 1.77 -32.80 6.74
N PRO A 35 1.69 -32.48 5.43
CA PRO A 35 0.42 -32.40 4.71
C PRO A 35 -0.48 -33.64 4.85
N ASP A 36 0.09 -34.85 4.91
CA ASP A 36 -0.66 -36.11 5.05
C ASP A 36 -1.41 -36.27 6.39
N ARG A 37 -1.07 -35.45 7.38
CA ARG A 37 -1.63 -35.45 8.74
C ARG A 37 -2.15 -34.08 9.15
N CYS A 38 -2.20 -33.14 8.21
CA CYS A 38 -2.64 -31.78 8.48
C CYS A 38 -4.17 -31.71 8.56
N PRO A 39 -4.73 -31.01 9.57
CA PRO A 39 -6.14 -30.65 9.57
C PRO A 39 -6.55 -29.97 8.26
N GLY A 40 -7.67 -30.40 7.68
CA GLY A 40 -8.14 -29.93 6.37
C GLY A 40 -7.65 -30.75 5.17
N ILE A 41 -6.90 -31.84 5.36
CA ILE A 41 -6.64 -32.81 4.28
C ILE A 41 -7.95 -33.47 3.81
N SER A 42 -8.24 -33.39 2.51
CA SER A 42 -9.42 -33.99 1.89
C SER A 42 -9.30 -35.51 1.79
N ARG A 43 -10.41 -36.19 1.47
CA ARG A 43 -10.39 -37.65 1.21
C ARG A 43 -9.59 -37.98 -0.04
N GLU A 44 -9.51 -37.03 -0.96
CA GLU A 44 -8.82 -37.07 -2.24
C GLU A 44 -7.32 -36.72 -2.11
N GLY A 45 -6.86 -36.30 -0.93
CA GLY A 45 -5.44 -36.14 -0.61
C GLY A 45 -4.85 -34.75 -0.84
N TYR A 46 -5.68 -33.70 -0.96
CA TYR A 46 -5.25 -32.30 -1.06
C TYR A 46 -5.78 -31.47 0.11
N LEU A 47 -5.06 -30.40 0.47
CA LEU A 47 -5.41 -29.49 1.55
C LEU A 47 -6.60 -28.61 1.15
N THR A 48 -7.53 -28.46 2.09
CA THR A 48 -8.66 -27.51 2.02
C THR A 48 -8.54 -26.53 3.19
N ALA A 49 -9.10 -25.34 3.05
CA ALA A 49 -9.13 -24.38 4.15
C ALA A 49 -10.12 -24.80 5.23
N LEU A 50 -9.71 -24.66 6.48
CA LEU A 50 -10.63 -24.78 7.61
C LEU A 50 -11.50 -23.52 7.76
N PRO A 51 -12.73 -23.63 8.31
CA PRO A 51 -13.55 -22.48 8.66
C PRO A 51 -12.84 -21.56 9.64
N ILE A 52 -13.12 -20.25 9.53
CA ILE A 52 -12.63 -19.26 10.49
C ILE A 52 -13.13 -19.59 11.92
N PRO A 53 -12.26 -19.59 12.96
CA PRO A 53 -12.68 -19.89 14.32
C PRO A 53 -13.70 -18.89 14.86
N ASN A 54 -14.71 -19.39 15.57
CA ASN A 54 -15.61 -18.55 16.35
C ASN A 54 -14.91 -18.09 17.63
N LEU A 55 -14.45 -16.85 17.68
CA LEU A 55 -13.66 -16.29 18.78
C LEU A 55 -14.41 -16.18 20.12
N ALA A 56 -15.73 -16.35 20.11
CA ALA A 56 -16.53 -16.41 21.33
C ALA A 56 -16.55 -17.82 21.95
N THR A 57 -16.27 -18.88 21.18
CA THR A 57 -16.48 -20.27 21.61
C THR A 57 -15.40 -21.27 21.19
N CYS A 58 -14.42 -20.87 20.37
CA CYS A 58 -13.40 -21.76 19.84
C CYS A 58 -12.64 -22.44 20.98
N ASN A 59 -12.25 -23.70 20.82
CA ASN A 59 -11.38 -24.36 21.77
C ASN A 59 -9.92 -24.36 21.29
N ARG A 60 -9.01 -24.74 22.19
CA ARG A 60 -7.56 -24.80 21.89
C ARG A 60 -7.23 -25.66 20.68
N GLN A 61 -7.92 -26.78 20.49
CA GLN A 61 -7.67 -27.68 19.37
C GLN A 61 -8.09 -27.04 18.04
N GLU A 62 -9.23 -26.35 18.01
CA GLU A 62 -9.67 -25.61 16.82
C GLU A 62 -8.68 -24.51 16.44
N VAL A 63 -8.16 -23.76 17.42
CA VAL A 63 -7.12 -22.75 17.19
C VAL A 63 -5.82 -23.37 16.67
N ARG A 64 -5.40 -24.50 17.27
CA ARG A 64 -4.21 -25.25 16.82
C ARG A 64 -4.38 -25.78 15.40
N ASP A 65 -5.54 -26.34 15.09
CA ASP A 65 -5.83 -26.90 13.77
C ASP A 65 -5.89 -25.82 12.69
N TYR A 66 -6.45 -24.64 13.02
CA TYR A 66 -6.49 -23.50 12.10
C TYR A 66 -5.09 -22.95 11.79
N PHE A 67 -4.22 -22.85 12.80
CA PHE A 67 -2.82 -22.48 12.63
C PHE A 67 -2.05 -23.52 11.78
N ASP A 68 -2.18 -24.81 12.12
CA ASP A 68 -1.52 -25.88 11.39
C ASP A 68 -1.96 -25.92 9.91
N ASN A 69 -3.24 -25.69 9.64
CA ASN A 69 -3.80 -25.65 8.30
C ASN A 69 -3.18 -24.52 7.46
N GLY A 70 -3.21 -23.27 7.96
CA GLY A 70 -2.61 -22.12 7.27
C GLY A 70 -1.12 -22.31 7.02
N TRP A 71 -0.37 -22.71 8.05
CA TRP A 71 1.07 -22.93 7.96
C TRP A 71 1.43 -23.99 6.91
N THR A 72 0.73 -25.12 6.93
CA THR A 72 1.00 -26.24 6.01
C THR A 72 0.60 -25.89 4.57
N ILE A 73 -0.46 -25.10 4.37
CA ILE A 73 -0.85 -24.59 3.06
C ILE A 73 0.25 -23.69 2.48
N THR A 74 0.82 -22.77 3.28
CA THR A 74 1.98 -21.98 2.87
C THR A 74 3.13 -22.90 2.43
N GLU A 75 3.48 -23.91 3.22
CA GLU A 75 4.57 -24.83 2.86
C GLU A 75 4.28 -25.64 1.60
N ALA A 76 3.03 -26.06 1.39
CA ALA A 76 2.59 -26.76 0.19
C ALA A 76 2.64 -25.86 -1.05
N LEU A 77 2.32 -24.58 -0.89
CA LEU A 77 2.46 -23.57 -1.93
C LEU A 77 3.93 -23.38 -2.30
N PHE A 78 4.82 -23.17 -1.34
CA PHE A 78 6.26 -22.99 -1.61
C PHE A 78 6.98 -24.29 -2.06
N ALA A 79 6.45 -25.46 -1.74
CA ALA A 79 6.89 -26.73 -2.31
C ALA A 79 6.67 -26.82 -3.85
N SER A 80 5.85 -25.91 -4.40
CA SER A 80 5.59 -25.76 -5.84
C SER A 80 6.71 -25.06 -6.60
N LEU A 81 7.73 -24.51 -5.93
CA LEU A 81 8.89 -23.88 -6.58
C LEU A 81 9.94 -24.94 -6.96
N ASN A 82 10.46 -24.91 -8.19
CA ASN A 82 11.31 -25.99 -8.74
C ASN A 82 12.81 -25.81 -8.52
N THR A 83 13.28 -24.60 -8.23
CA THR A 83 14.71 -24.30 -8.10
C THR A 83 14.92 -23.23 -7.04
N GLU A 84 16.16 -23.11 -6.56
CA GLU A 84 16.59 -21.99 -5.73
C GLU A 84 16.36 -20.62 -6.41
N GLU A 85 16.53 -20.56 -7.74
CA GLU A 85 16.23 -19.36 -8.52
C GLU A 85 14.80 -18.84 -8.32
N ALA A 86 13.82 -19.74 -8.23
CA ALA A 86 12.43 -19.37 -8.04
C ALA A 86 12.19 -18.56 -6.75
N PHE A 87 13.03 -18.75 -5.72
CA PHE A 87 12.97 -18.00 -4.47
C PHE A 87 13.53 -16.58 -4.61
N TYR A 88 14.61 -16.40 -5.38
CA TYR A 88 15.37 -15.15 -5.40
C TYR A 88 15.12 -14.27 -6.61
N ARG A 89 14.53 -14.82 -7.68
CA ARG A 89 14.20 -14.08 -8.90
C ARG A 89 13.12 -13.02 -8.59
N PRO A 90 13.40 -11.73 -8.83
CA PRO A 90 12.41 -10.68 -8.68
C PRO A 90 11.31 -10.77 -9.75
N PRO A 91 10.08 -10.32 -9.44
CA PRO A 91 9.03 -10.11 -10.43
C PRO A 91 9.49 -9.14 -11.53
N TYR A 92 9.10 -9.41 -12.78
CA TYR A 92 9.59 -8.66 -13.96
C TYR A 92 9.23 -7.17 -13.96
N HIS A 93 8.26 -6.78 -13.14
CA HIS A 93 7.75 -5.42 -13.07
C HIS A 93 8.45 -4.57 -11.99
N ASP A 94 9.28 -5.17 -11.13
CA ASP A 94 10.06 -4.55 -10.04
C ASP A 94 9.23 -3.81 -8.98
N LEU A 95 7.96 -4.18 -8.79
CA LEU A 95 7.05 -3.54 -7.81
C LEU A 95 6.76 -4.42 -6.58
N ARG A 96 7.39 -5.59 -6.49
CA ARG A 96 7.16 -6.58 -5.44
C ARG A 96 8.47 -7.28 -5.11
N HIS A 97 8.61 -7.76 -3.88
CA HIS A 97 9.76 -8.57 -3.47
C HIS A 97 9.83 -9.92 -4.21
N PRO A 98 11.00 -10.59 -4.21
CA PRO A 98 11.10 -11.99 -4.65
C PRO A 98 10.42 -12.95 -3.66
N MET A 99 10.15 -14.19 -4.10
CA MET A 99 9.42 -15.22 -3.34
C MET A 99 9.99 -15.52 -1.95
N VAL A 100 11.32 -15.42 -1.77
CA VAL A 100 11.97 -15.62 -0.47
C VAL A 100 11.42 -14.70 0.61
N PHE A 101 11.01 -13.47 0.25
CA PHE A 101 10.34 -12.55 1.15
C PHE A 101 9.04 -13.14 1.67
N TYR A 102 8.15 -13.56 0.77
CA TYR A 102 6.85 -14.11 1.11
C TYR A 102 6.93 -15.44 1.84
N TYR A 103 8.04 -16.18 1.69
CA TYR A 103 8.26 -17.40 2.47
C TYR A 103 8.56 -17.10 3.94
N ALA A 104 9.33 -16.06 4.26
CA ALA A 104 9.76 -15.78 5.63
C ALA A 104 8.91 -14.72 6.34
N HIS A 105 8.41 -13.72 5.61
CA HIS A 105 7.71 -12.56 6.16
C HIS A 105 6.50 -12.92 7.05
N PRO A 106 5.59 -13.85 6.68
CA PRO A 106 4.50 -14.25 7.58
C PRO A 106 4.99 -14.79 8.92
N ALA A 107 6.07 -15.58 8.93
CA ALA A 107 6.68 -16.11 10.16
C ALA A 107 7.26 -14.98 11.03
N VAL A 108 7.91 -13.98 10.41
CA VAL A 108 8.37 -12.78 11.12
C VAL A 108 7.21 -11.99 11.70
N LEU A 109 6.10 -11.84 10.97
CA LEU A 109 4.93 -11.13 11.47
C LEU A 109 4.36 -11.78 12.74
N TYR A 110 4.27 -13.12 12.82
CA TYR A 110 3.87 -13.79 14.06
C TYR A 110 4.75 -13.34 15.25
N VAL A 111 6.08 -13.40 15.11
CA VAL A 111 6.99 -13.02 16.21
C VAL A 111 6.79 -11.55 16.59
N ASN A 112 6.75 -10.65 15.61
CA ASN A 112 6.61 -9.22 15.84
C ASN A 112 5.29 -8.88 16.54
N LYS A 113 4.16 -9.38 16.04
CA LYS A 113 2.84 -9.04 16.61
C LYS A 113 2.61 -9.72 17.97
N LEU A 114 3.11 -10.94 18.17
CA LEU A 114 3.06 -11.60 19.49
C LEU A 114 3.93 -10.88 20.53
N ARG A 115 5.05 -10.28 20.12
CA ARG A 115 5.87 -9.43 21.00
C ARG A 115 5.17 -8.14 21.37
N VAL A 116 4.59 -7.43 20.40
CA VAL A 116 3.80 -6.21 20.66
C VAL A 116 2.59 -6.50 21.56
N ALA A 117 1.96 -7.66 21.40
CA ALA A 117 0.86 -8.10 22.26
C ALA A 117 1.29 -8.56 23.66
N GLY A 118 2.59 -8.75 23.90
CA GLY A 118 3.14 -9.24 25.18
C GLY A 118 3.01 -10.75 25.38
N LEU A 119 2.65 -11.51 24.33
CA LEU A 119 2.57 -12.97 24.36
C LEU A 119 3.94 -13.65 24.26
N VAL A 120 4.92 -12.95 23.66
CA VAL A 120 6.33 -13.38 23.55
C VAL A 120 7.23 -12.24 24.01
N GLN A 121 8.34 -12.54 24.69
CA GLN A 121 9.22 -11.51 25.25
C GLN A 121 10.44 -11.19 24.37
N SER A 122 10.96 -12.20 23.68
CA SER A 122 12.22 -12.11 22.93
C SER A 122 12.03 -12.46 21.46
N PRO A 123 12.82 -11.85 20.56
CA PRO A 123 12.92 -12.28 19.17
C PRO A 123 13.45 -13.73 19.08
N VAL A 124 13.12 -14.41 17.98
CA VAL A 124 13.70 -15.69 17.58
C VAL A 124 15.05 -15.45 16.87
N ASP A 125 15.09 -14.52 15.92
CA ASP A 125 16.31 -14.07 15.24
C ASP A 125 16.15 -12.60 14.82
N GLU A 126 16.79 -11.68 15.55
CA GLU A 126 16.69 -10.23 15.33
C GLU A 126 17.07 -9.80 13.92
N TYR A 127 18.04 -10.48 13.29
CA TYR A 127 18.52 -10.11 11.97
C TYR A 127 17.52 -10.50 10.89
N ILE A 128 16.99 -11.73 10.96
CA ILE A 128 15.93 -12.18 10.04
C ILE A 128 14.68 -11.33 10.26
N GLU A 129 14.26 -11.12 11.51
CA GLU A 129 13.07 -10.32 11.81
C GLU A 129 13.17 -8.91 11.24
N SER A 130 14.28 -8.21 11.45
CA SER A 130 14.47 -6.87 10.89
C SER A 130 14.54 -6.85 9.36
N LEU A 131 15.04 -7.92 8.73
CA LEU A 131 15.14 -7.99 7.27
C LEU A 131 13.78 -8.19 6.58
N PHE A 132 12.84 -8.87 7.23
CA PHE A 132 11.53 -9.17 6.67
C PHE A 132 10.39 -8.43 7.37
N GLU A 133 10.62 -7.42 8.21
CA GLU A 133 9.53 -6.68 8.89
C GLU A 133 8.85 -5.60 8.03
N THR A 134 9.36 -5.30 6.83
CA THR A 134 8.86 -4.23 5.96
C THR A 134 7.51 -4.55 5.31
N GLY A 135 6.73 -3.51 5.01
CA GLY A 135 5.46 -3.61 4.29
C GLY A 135 5.63 -4.04 2.82
N VAL A 136 4.54 -4.55 2.24
CA VAL A 136 4.56 -5.24 0.93
C VAL A 136 3.91 -4.43 -0.19
N ASP A 137 3.03 -3.49 0.17
CA ASP A 137 2.35 -2.66 -0.82
C ASP A 137 3.24 -1.53 -1.35
N GLU A 138 2.98 -1.10 -2.59
CA GLU A 138 3.66 0.07 -3.17
C GLU A 138 3.12 1.30 -2.46
N MET A 139 3.84 1.59 -1.42
CA MET A 139 3.78 2.84 -0.76
C MET A 139 5.05 3.55 -1.11
N SER A 140 4.91 4.82 -1.45
CA SER A 140 6.03 5.61 -1.92
C SER A 140 7.27 5.52 -1.01
N TRP A 141 7.19 5.03 0.24
CA TRP A 141 8.31 4.87 1.16
C TRP A 141 9.29 3.71 0.89
N ASP A 142 8.99 2.72 0.05
CA ASP A 142 9.85 1.50 0.00
C ASP A 142 10.29 1.02 -1.39
N ASP A 143 9.64 1.47 -2.46
CA ASP A 143 10.02 1.05 -3.81
C ASP A 143 11.10 1.99 -4.35
N MET A 144 12.33 1.55 -4.57
CA MET A 144 12.77 0.98 -5.85
C MET A 144 14.19 0.35 -5.75
N ALA A 145 14.65 -0.03 -4.55
CA ALA A 145 15.99 -0.60 -4.31
C ALA A 145 15.99 -2.06 -3.78
N LYS A 146 14.88 -2.79 -3.94
CA LYS A 146 14.62 -4.07 -3.24
C LYS A 146 15.37 -5.29 -3.77
N ASN A 147 15.90 -5.26 -5.01
CA ASN A 147 16.52 -6.43 -5.64
C ASN A 147 18.04 -6.54 -5.41
N HIS A 148 18.59 -5.70 -4.53
CA HIS A 148 20.00 -5.75 -4.12
C HIS A 148 20.21 -6.38 -2.75
N ILE A 149 19.13 -6.78 -2.09
CA ILE A 149 19.17 -7.42 -0.78
C ILE A 149 19.86 -8.79 -0.87
N ARG A 150 20.77 -9.03 0.08
CA ARG A 150 21.33 -10.36 0.34
C ARG A 150 20.40 -11.08 1.29
N TRP A 151 19.66 -12.03 0.74
CA TRP A 151 18.70 -12.82 1.50
C TRP A 151 19.40 -13.97 2.23
N PRO A 152 18.92 -14.40 3.41
CA PRO A 152 19.34 -15.65 4.02
C PRO A 152 19.10 -16.83 3.09
N SER A 153 19.88 -17.90 3.28
CA SER A 153 19.68 -19.13 2.50
C SER A 153 18.33 -19.79 2.84
N ILE A 154 17.81 -20.58 1.90
CA ILE A 154 16.56 -21.32 2.10
C ILE A 154 16.63 -22.19 3.36
N ASP A 155 17.76 -22.86 3.62
CA ASP A 155 17.96 -23.67 4.83
C ASP A 155 17.90 -22.85 6.13
N GLN A 156 18.46 -21.64 6.13
CA GLN A 156 18.37 -20.73 7.29
C GLN A 156 16.91 -20.32 7.54
N LEU A 157 16.15 -20.06 6.48
CA LEU A 157 14.74 -19.67 6.58
C LEU A 157 13.83 -20.84 6.98
N ILE A 158 14.11 -22.07 6.51
CA ILE A 158 13.43 -23.29 6.98
C ILE A 158 13.68 -23.47 8.49
N ALA A 159 14.93 -23.33 8.93
CA ALA A 159 15.27 -23.44 10.35
C ALA A 159 14.57 -22.36 11.20
N TYR A 160 14.57 -21.11 10.73
CA TYR A 160 13.87 -20.01 11.38
C TYR A 160 12.36 -20.25 11.47
N ARG A 161 11.71 -20.60 10.34
CA ARG A 161 10.28 -20.92 10.30
C ARG A 161 9.92 -22.03 11.28
N LYS A 162 10.74 -23.08 11.40
CA LYS A 162 10.53 -24.15 12.38
C LYS A 162 10.53 -23.66 13.82
N GLN A 163 11.48 -22.79 14.18
CA GLN A 163 11.52 -22.19 15.52
C GLN A 163 10.28 -21.32 15.79
N VAL A 164 9.83 -20.55 14.80
CA VAL A 164 8.60 -19.75 14.91
C VAL A 164 7.38 -20.66 15.05
N TYR A 165 7.28 -21.74 14.28
CA TYR A 165 6.18 -22.69 14.41
C TYR A 165 6.10 -23.28 15.82
N GLU A 166 7.23 -23.73 16.37
CA GLU A 166 7.32 -24.28 17.72
C GLU A 166 6.96 -23.23 18.79
N LEU A 167 7.39 -21.97 18.60
CA LEU A 167 7.03 -20.85 19.46
C LEU A 167 5.51 -20.60 19.46
N VAL A 168 4.90 -20.40 18.29
CA VAL A 168 3.46 -20.14 18.15
C VAL A 168 2.64 -21.32 18.68
N ALA A 169 3.06 -22.55 18.37
CA ALA A 169 2.47 -23.77 18.93
C ALA A 169 2.46 -23.74 20.46
N SER A 170 3.59 -23.40 21.08
CA SER A 170 3.70 -23.35 22.54
C SER A 170 2.80 -22.27 23.16
N VAL A 171 2.61 -21.13 22.50
CA VAL A 171 1.67 -20.09 22.92
C VAL A 171 0.24 -20.63 22.88
N ILE A 172 -0.16 -21.25 21.76
CA ILE A 172 -1.47 -21.87 21.60
C ILE A 172 -1.69 -22.98 22.64
N GLU A 173 -0.68 -23.78 22.96
CA GLU A 173 -0.80 -24.92 23.88
C GLU A 173 -0.87 -24.50 25.36
N SER A 174 -0.22 -23.40 25.74
CA SER A 174 -0.06 -23.01 27.15
C SER A 174 -0.98 -21.88 27.61
N HIS A 175 -1.44 -21.01 26.70
CA HIS A 175 -2.13 -19.78 27.10
C HIS A 175 -3.52 -20.05 27.72
N GLN A 176 -3.80 -19.45 28.88
CA GLN A 176 -5.04 -19.71 29.64
C GLN A 176 -6.30 -19.16 28.96
N GLY A 177 -6.17 -18.11 28.14
CA GLY A 177 -7.27 -17.57 27.33
C GLY A 177 -7.79 -18.50 26.23
N LEU A 178 -7.21 -19.70 26.07
CA LEU A 178 -7.70 -20.77 25.18
C LEU A 178 -8.13 -22.03 25.96
N ALA A 179 -8.29 -21.93 27.29
CA ALA A 179 -8.83 -23.03 28.08
C ALA A 179 -10.34 -23.22 27.84
N ASP A 180 -10.86 -24.42 28.08
CA ASP A 180 -12.29 -24.71 27.91
C ASP A 180 -13.14 -23.73 28.72
N GLY A 181 -14.10 -23.07 28.04
CA GLY A 181 -14.98 -22.08 28.65
C GLY A 181 -14.37 -20.69 28.84
N HIS A 182 -13.32 -20.33 28.09
CA HIS A 182 -12.80 -18.96 28.07
C HIS A 182 -13.87 -17.94 27.60
N GLY A 183 -13.71 -16.68 27.99
CA GLY A 183 -14.54 -15.58 27.49
C GLY A 183 -14.17 -15.18 26.06
N PRO A 184 -14.99 -14.36 25.36
CA PRO A 184 -14.72 -13.99 23.97
C PRO A 184 -13.37 -13.33 23.77
N ILE A 185 -12.63 -13.76 22.74
CA ILE A 185 -11.41 -13.11 22.30
C ILE A 185 -11.81 -11.92 21.43
N THR A 186 -11.53 -10.72 21.91
CA THR A 186 -11.91 -9.46 21.24
C THR A 186 -10.68 -8.72 20.72
N LEU A 187 -10.90 -7.66 19.94
CA LEU A 187 -9.85 -6.75 19.42
C LEU A 187 -8.90 -6.18 20.51
N ASN A 188 -9.35 -6.19 21.78
CA ASN A 188 -8.57 -5.70 22.91
C ASN A 188 -7.80 -6.81 23.65
N ASP A 189 -8.00 -8.09 23.31
CA ASP A 189 -7.32 -9.23 23.92
C ASP A 189 -5.94 -9.46 23.25
N PRO A 190 -4.86 -9.74 24.02
CA PRO A 190 -3.57 -10.11 23.45
C PRO A 190 -3.63 -11.26 22.43
N LEU A 191 -4.51 -12.25 22.63
CA LEU A 191 -4.69 -13.38 21.71
C LEU A 191 -5.17 -12.96 20.32
N TRP A 192 -5.72 -11.75 20.15
CA TRP A 192 -6.05 -11.21 18.84
C TRP A 192 -4.83 -11.21 17.90
N ALA A 193 -3.61 -11.04 18.43
CA ALA A 193 -2.39 -11.09 17.65
C ALA A 193 -2.10 -12.48 17.02
N LEU A 194 -2.59 -13.58 17.61
CA LEU A 194 -2.49 -14.91 16.98
C LEU A 194 -3.35 -14.97 15.72
N PHE A 195 -4.61 -14.56 15.83
CA PHE A 195 -5.54 -14.56 14.70
C PHE A 195 -5.14 -13.56 13.63
N MET A 196 -4.58 -12.41 14.01
CA MET A 196 -3.93 -11.48 13.08
C MET A 196 -2.82 -12.18 12.31
N GLY A 197 -1.97 -12.95 12.97
CA GLY A 197 -0.93 -13.75 12.30
C GLY A 197 -1.52 -14.80 11.35
N PHE A 198 -2.59 -15.49 11.76
CA PHE A 198 -3.26 -16.49 10.91
C PHE A 198 -3.84 -15.86 9.64
N GLU A 199 -4.58 -14.76 9.76
CA GLU A 199 -5.19 -14.10 8.60
C GLU A 199 -4.15 -13.38 7.73
N HIS A 200 -3.08 -12.85 8.33
CA HIS A 200 -1.97 -12.29 7.57
C HIS A 200 -1.24 -13.35 6.72
N GLU A 201 -1.01 -14.55 7.27
CA GLU A 201 -0.44 -15.66 6.51
C GLU A 201 -1.32 -16.03 5.30
N ARG A 202 -2.64 -15.91 5.44
CA ARG A 202 -3.63 -16.19 4.38
C ARG A 202 -3.58 -15.15 3.24
N ILE A 203 -3.45 -13.87 3.57
CA ILE A 203 -3.16 -12.80 2.59
C ILE A 203 -1.90 -13.12 1.79
N HIS A 204 -0.86 -13.62 2.48
CA HIS A 204 0.40 -13.97 1.85
C HIS A 204 0.35 -15.25 1.01
N ILE A 205 -0.55 -16.19 1.33
CA ILE A 205 -0.83 -17.36 0.47
C ILE A 205 -1.40 -16.89 -0.86
N GLU A 206 -2.41 -16.02 -0.84
CA GLU A 206 -3.01 -15.48 -2.06
C GLU A 206 -2.00 -14.64 -2.85
N THR A 207 -1.30 -13.69 -2.21
CA THR A 207 -0.30 -12.85 -2.86
C THR A 207 0.82 -13.68 -3.51
N SER A 208 1.33 -14.69 -2.80
CA SER A 208 2.37 -15.58 -3.35
C SER A 208 1.89 -16.32 -4.60
N SER A 209 0.63 -16.74 -4.63
CA SER A 209 0.09 -17.46 -5.79
C SER A 209 0.00 -16.59 -7.05
N VAL A 210 -0.30 -15.29 -6.91
CA VAL A 210 -0.26 -14.33 -8.03
C VAL A 210 1.15 -14.20 -8.57
N LEU A 211 2.14 -14.03 -7.69
CA LEU A 211 3.54 -13.96 -8.09
C LEU A 211 4.05 -15.27 -8.71
N MET A 212 3.54 -16.43 -8.28
CA MET A 212 3.88 -17.73 -8.87
C MET A 212 3.35 -17.84 -10.30
N ARG A 213 2.18 -17.26 -10.57
CA ARG A 213 1.60 -17.13 -11.91
C ARG A 213 2.49 -16.30 -12.84
N GLU A 214 3.21 -15.31 -12.31
CA GLU A 214 4.14 -14.44 -13.05
C GLU A 214 5.53 -15.04 -13.26
N LEU A 215 5.94 -16.03 -12.46
CA LEU A 215 7.21 -16.72 -12.64
C LEU A 215 7.25 -17.49 -13.97
N PRO A 216 8.45 -17.64 -14.60
CA PRO A 216 8.66 -18.59 -15.69
C PRO A 216 8.17 -20.00 -15.35
N LEU A 217 7.48 -20.65 -16.30
CA LEU A 217 6.89 -21.98 -16.11
C LEU A 217 7.85 -23.05 -15.58
N HIS A 218 9.12 -23.05 -16.02
CA HIS A 218 10.08 -24.05 -15.58
C HIS A 218 10.46 -23.92 -14.09
N LEU A 219 10.20 -22.76 -13.47
CA LEU A 219 10.47 -22.49 -12.06
C LEU A 219 9.34 -22.94 -11.12
N VAL A 220 8.22 -23.43 -11.65
CA VAL A 220 7.05 -23.83 -10.87
C VAL A 220 6.53 -25.22 -11.27
N LYS A 221 5.90 -25.92 -10.33
CA LYS A 221 5.16 -27.18 -10.53
C LYS A 221 3.97 -27.21 -9.59
N ARG A 222 2.85 -27.83 -9.96
CA ARG A 222 1.77 -28.02 -8.98
C ARG A 222 2.22 -29.02 -7.90
N SER A 223 2.12 -28.62 -6.64
CA SER A 223 2.19 -29.53 -5.49
C SER A 223 0.97 -30.46 -5.46
N GLN A 224 1.19 -31.76 -5.22
CA GLN A 224 0.11 -32.74 -5.08
C GLN A 224 -0.85 -32.44 -3.92
N TRP A 225 -0.39 -31.63 -2.96
CA TRP A 225 -1.15 -31.25 -1.78
C TRP A 225 -2.12 -30.09 -2.03
N LEU A 226 -2.04 -29.44 -3.20
CA LEU A 226 -2.96 -28.36 -3.56
C LEU A 226 -4.12 -28.90 -4.40
N PRO A 227 -5.31 -28.28 -4.32
CA PRO A 227 -6.46 -28.69 -5.12
C PRO A 227 -6.15 -28.75 -6.63
N PRO A 228 -6.77 -29.68 -7.39
CA PRO A 228 -6.64 -29.72 -8.83
C PRO A 228 -7.31 -28.50 -9.50
N LEU A 229 -6.97 -28.23 -10.76
CA LEU A 229 -7.73 -27.26 -11.57
C LEU A 229 -9.22 -27.65 -11.61
N HIS A 230 -10.06 -26.66 -11.88
CA HIS A 230 -11.47 -26.92 -12.12
C HIS A 230 -11.68 -27.91 -13.27
N PRO A 231 -12.60 -28.90 -13.18
CA PRO A 231 -12.80 -29.92 -14.21
C PRO A 231 -13.22 -29.41 -15.60
N SER A 232 -13.58 -28.14 -15.73
CA SER A 232 -13.94 -27.52 -17.01
C SER A 232 -12.75 -27.14 -17.89
N VAL A 233 -11.52 -27.32 -17.42
CA VAL A 233 -10.33 -27.19 -18.26
C VAL A 233 -10.38 -28.23 -19.38
N SER A 234 -10.47 -27.74 -20.62
CA SER A 234 -10.51 -28.53 -21.85
C SER A 234 -9.10 -28.72 -22.43
N GLU A 235 -8.90 -29.79 -23.21
CA GLU A 235 -7.68 -29.99 -24.01
C GLU A 235 -7.63 -29.11 -25.27
N GLU A 236 -8.78 -28.58 -25.70
CA GLU A 236 -8.91 -27.73 -26.88
C GLU A 236 -9.67 -26.45 -26.56
N SER A 237 -9.31 -25.37 -27.25
CA SER A 237 -10.00 -24.09 -27.20
C SER A 237 -10.10 -23.47 -28.59
N ARG A 238 -11.21 -22.78 -28.86
CA ARG A 238 -11.46 -22.10 -30.15
C ARG A 238 -10.63 -20.82 -30.24
N SER A 239 -10.03 -20.55 -31.39
CA SER A 239 -9.25 -19.31 -31.65
C SER A 239 -10.06 -18.03 -31.54
N ALA A 240 -11.34 -18.06 -31.95
CA ALA A 240 -12.25 -16.91 -31.94
C ALA A 240 -13.56 -17.33 -31.25
N PRO A 241 -13.70 -17.07 -29.93
CA PRO A 241 -14.83 -17.54 -29.15
C PRO A 241 -16.15 -16.87 -29.55
N ARG A 242 -17.26 -17.54 -29.26
CA ARG A 242 -18.61 -17.05 -29.54
C ARG A 242 -19.48 -17.07 -28.29
N ALA A 243 -20.17 -15.95 -28.04
CA ALA A 243 -21.20 -15.86 -27.01
C ALA A 243 -22.30 -16.92 -27.23
N GLY A 244 -22.75 -17.54 -26.13
CA GLY A 244 -23.75 -18.61 -26.13
C GLY A 244 -23.21 -20.00 -26.55
N GLU A 245 -21.99 -20.09 -27.08
CA GLU A 245 -21.31 -21.36 -27.39
C GLU A 245 -20.12 -21.60 -26.46
N ASP A 246 -19.13 -20.70 -26.47
CA ASP A 246 -17.86 -20.87 -25.75
C ASP A 246 -17.84 -20.14 -24.38
N TYR A 247 -18.69 -19.13 -24.22
CA TYR A 247 -18.93 -18.39 -22.96
C TYR A 247 -20.40 -17.95 -22.89
N PRO A 248 -20.98 -17.83 -21.67
CA PRO A 248 -22.41 -17.56 -21.53
C PRO A 248 -22.77 -16.13 -21.95
N ASP A 249 -24.00 -15.95 -22.43
CA ASP A 249 -24.60 -14.62 -22.50
C ASP A 249 -24.69 -14.01 -21.10
N ASN A 250 -24.41 -12.72 -20.99
CA ASN A 250 -24.34 -12.01 -19.70
C ASN A 250 -25.43 -10.93 -19.60
N PRO A 251 -26.68 -11.30 -19.28
CA PRO A 251 -27.78 -10.34 -19.18
C PRO A 251 -27.64 -9.45 -17.95
N PHE A 252 -28.25 -8.26 -18.01
CA PHE A 252 -28.39 -7.39 -16.84
C PHE A 252 -29.55 -7.82 -15.94
N VAL A 253 -29.33 -7.77 -14.63
CA VAL A 253 -30.28 -8.06 -13.56
C VAL A 253 -30.62 -6.74 -12.88
N SER A 254 -31.91 -6.42 -12.78
CA SER A 254 -32.37 -5.22 -12.09
C SER A 254 -32.30 -5.38 -10.58
N VAL A 255 -31.72 -4.38 -9.92
CA VAL A 255 -31.57 -4.32 -8.46
C VAL A 255 -32.36 -3.12 -7.96
N SER A 256 -33.36 -3.38 -7.12
CA SER A 256 -34.12 -2.31 -6.48
C SER A 256 -33.24 -1.57 -5.48
N GLY A 257 -33.26 -0.24 -5.58
CA GLY A 257 -32.60 0.65 -4.63
C GLY A 257 -33.12 0.46 -3.21
N GLY A 258 -32.34 0.93 -2.24
CA GLY A 258 -32.61 0.76 -0.82
C GLY A 258 -31.51 1.37 0.04
N THR A 259 -31.75 1.42 1.35
CA THR A 259 -30.73 1.82 2.31
C THR A 259 -29.94 0.59 2.75
N VAL A 260 -28.62 0.67 2.65
CA VAL A 260 -27.69 -0.38 3.08
C VAL A 260 -26.83 0.13 4.24
N THR A 261 -26.39 -0.80 5.08
CA THR A 261 -25.44 -0.52 6.18
C THR A 261 -24.18 -1.34 5.96
N LEU A 262 -23.04 -0.65 5.94
CA LEU A 262 -21.71 -1.19 5.80
C LEU A 262 -21.01 -1.23 7.16
N GLY A 263 -20.14 -2.22 7.36
CA GLY A 263 -19.33 -2.39 8.56
C GLY A 263 -19.58 -3.70 9.27
N LYS A 264 -18.53 -4.21 9.90
CA LYS A 264 -18.56 -5.41 10.75
C LYS A 264 -18.87 -4.99 12.18
N SER A 265 -19.80 -5.71 12.82
CA SER A 265 -20.09 -5.50 14.24
C SER A 265 -18.87 -5.84 15.09
N PHE A 266 -18.60 -5.03 16.12
CA PHE A 266 -17.52 -5.31 17.08
C PHE A 266 -17.77 -6.59 17.90
N ASP A 267 -19.02 -7.04 18.02
CA ASP A 267 -19.40 -8.28 18.70
C ASP A 267 -19.47 -9.48 17.74
N PHE A 268 -19.17 -9.29 16.45
CA PHE A 268 -19.16 -10.39 15.50
C PHE A 268 -18.04 -11.38 15.85
N PRO A 269 -18.33 -12.69 15.98
CA PRO A 269 -17.46 -13.60 16.72
C PRO A 269 -16.34 -14.18 15.85
N THR A 270 -15.78 -13.41 14.91
CA THR A 270 -14.64 -13.82 14.07
C THR A 270 -13.61 -12.69 14.02
N PHE A 271 -12.38 -13.03 13.65
CA PHE A 271 -11.37 -12.02 13.37
C PHE A 271 -11.82 -11.10 12.24
N GLY A 272 -11.46 -9.81 12.29
CA GLY A 272 -11.56 -8.87 11.16
C GLY A 272 -10.44 -7.84 11.20
N TRP A 273 -10.09 -7.30 10.03
CA TRP A 273 -9.15 -6.19 9.93
C TRP A 273 -9.77 -4.88 10.42
N ASP A 274 -8.93 -3.93 10.82
CA ASP A 274 -9.39 -2.66 11.37
C ASP A 274 -10.30 -1.86 10.41
N ASN A 275 -10.04 -1.95 9.10
CA ASN A 275 -10.83 -1.31 8.05
C ASN A 275 -12.25 -1.84 7.90
N GLU A 276 -12.58 -3.00 8.47
CA GLU A 276 -13.91 -3.60 8.44
C GLU A 276 -14.83 -2.98 9.50
N TYR A 277 -14.26 -2.36 10.53
CA TYR A 277 -15.01 -1.79 11.64
C TYR A 277 -15.33 -0.31 11.44
N GLY A 278 -16.40 0.12 12.11
CA GLY A 278 -17.08 1.38 11.84
C GLY A 278 -18.42 1.11 11.17
N GLU A 279 -19.18 2.16 10.90
CA GLU A 279 -20.51 2.02 10.31
C GLU A 279 -20.79 3.14 9.30
N ARG A 280 -21.22 2.76 8.10
CA ARG A 280 -21.75 3.70 7.10
C ARG A 280 -23.11 3.24 6.65
N THR A 281 -24.12 4.10 6.81
CA THR A 281 -25.43 3.91 6.19
C THR A 281 -25.55 4.79 4.96
N GLN A 282 -25.95 4.20 3.84
CA GLN A 282 -26.08 4.89 2.56
C GLN A 282 -27.34 4.46 1.81
N THR A 283 -27.96 5.40 1.12
CA THR A 283 -29.06 5.10 0.18
C THR A 283 -28.48 4.82 -1.19
N VAL A 284 -28.85 3.67 -1.76
CA VAL A 284 -28.45 3.22 -3.09
C VAL A 284 -29.66 3.35 -4.01
N ASP A 285 -29.51 4.09 -5.11
CA ASP A 285 -30.54 4.17 -6.15
C ASP A 285 -30.72 2.83 -6.88
N SER A 286 -31.83 2.65 -7.61
CA SER A 286 -32.00 1.44 -8.42
C SER A 286 -31.01 1.42 -9.58
N PHE A 287 -30.41 0.27 -9.82
CA PHE A 287 -29.39 0.04 -10.83
C PHE A 287 -29.57 -1.35 -11.45
N GLU A 288 -28.77 -1.68 -12.46
CA GLU A 288 -28.71 -3.03 -13.00
C GLU A 288 -27.26 -3.51 -13.03
N VAL A 289 -27.04 -4.81 -12.88
CA VAL A 289 -25.70 -5.42 -12.97
C VAL A 289 -25.71 -6.59 -13.94
N SER A 290 -24.61 -6.80 -14.63
CA SER A 290 -24.35 -8.07 -15.33
C SER A 290 -24.53 -9.24 -14.35
N ARG A 291 -25.26 -10.28 -14.79
CA ARG A 291 -25.53 -11.48 -13.98
C ARG A 291 -24.25 -12.19 -13.58
N ASN A 292 -23.30 -12.28 -14.51
CA ASN A 292 -22.02 -12.96 -14.35
C ASN A 292 -20.88 -11.94 -14.33
N LEU A 293 -19.74 -12.32 -13.76
CA LEU A 293 -18.48 -11.60 -13.97
C LEU A 293 -18.15 -11.56 -15.46
N ILE A 294 -17.39 -10.55 -15.89
CA ILE A 294 -16.95 -10.46 -17.28
C ILE A 294 -16.00 -11.63 -17.58
N SER A 295 -16.39 -12.46 -18.53
CA SER A 295 -15.65 -13.66 -18.93
C SER A 295 -14.45 -13.34 -19.82
N ASN A 296 -13.51 -14.28 -19.95
CA ASN A 296 -12.40 -14.19 -20.91
C ASN A 296 -12.92 -14.02 -22.35
N GLY A 297 -14.01 -14.69 -22.70
CA GLY A 297 -14.63 -14.58 -24.02
C GLY A 297 -15.23 -13.20 -24.28
N GLU A 298 -15.90 -12.60 -23.30
CA GLU A 298 -16.38 -11.22 -23.41
C GLU A 298 -15.23 -10.22 -23.52
N PHE A 299 -14.17 -10.39 -22.72
CA PHE A 299 -13.00 -9.52 -22.75
C PHE A 299 -12.19 -9.67 -24.05
N TRP A 300 -12.23 -10.86 -24.69
CA TRP A 300 -11.61 -11.09 -25.99
C TRP A 300 -12.19 -10.17 -27.08
N GLU A 301 -13.48 -9.85 -27.01
CA GLU A 301 -14.09 -8.90 -27.94
C GLU A 301 -13.45 -7.50 -27.84
N PHE A 302 -13.13 -7.04 -26.62
CA PHE A 302 -12.42 -5.77 -26.40
C PHE A 302 -10.98 -5.82 -26.92
N VAL A 303 -10.27 -6.92 -26.67
CA VAL A 303 -8.89 -7.10 -27.16
C VAL A 303 -8.87 -7.13 -28.70
N SER A 304 -9.74 -7.93 -29.31
CA SER A 304 -9.82 -8.14 -30.76
C SER A 304 -10.32 -6.90 -31.51
N SER A 305 -11.11 -6.03 -30.87
CA SER A 305 -11.52 -4.74 -31.46
C SER A 305 -10.44 -3.66 -31.41
N GLY A 306 -9.24 -3.97 -30.90
CA GLY A 306 -8.17 -2.99 -30.72
C GLY A 306 -8.34 -2.09 -29.49
N GLY A 307 -9.10 -2.52 -28.47
CA GLY A 307 -9.34 -1.74 -27.25
C GLY A 307 -8.06 -1.33 -26.51
N TYR A 308 -7.04 -2.18 -26.52
CA TYR A 308 -5.72 -1.85 -26.00
C TYR A 308 -4.97 -0.82 -26.84
N GLN A 309 -5.37 -0.49 -28.06
CA GLN A 309 -4.67 0.45 -28.95
C GLN A 309 -5.24 1.87 -28.89
N GLU A 310 -6.39 2.05 -28.27
CA GLU A 310 -7.21 3.25 -28.43
C GLU A 310 -7.27 4.08 -27.13
N LYS A 311 -6.55 5.21 -27.09
CA LYS A 311 -6.41 6.05 -25.88
C LYS A 311 -7.76 6.45 -25.27
N ARG A 312 -8.77 6.67 -26.10
CA ARG A 312 -10.09 7.17 -25.68
C ARG A 312 -10.82 6.28 -24.68
N PHE A 313 -10.48 4.98 -24.61
CA PHE A 313 -11.09 4.08 -23.64
C PHE A 313 -10.43 4.13 -22.26
N TRP A 314 -9.23 4.70 -22.15
CA TRP A 314 -8.42 4.61 -20.94
C TRP A 314 -8.46 5.93 -20.17
N SER A 315 -8.38 5.84 -18.83
CA SER A 315 -8.02 7.01 -18.03
C SER A 315 -6.58 7.46 -18.36
N GLU A 316 -6.21 8.69 -17.98
CA GLU A 316 -4.86 9.18 -18.23
C GLU A 316 -3.80 8.31 -17.53
N THR A 317 -4.04 7.90 -16.27
CA THR A 317 -3.16 7.00 -15.52
C THR A 317 -3.10 5.60 -16.14
N GLY A 318 -4.26 5.04 -16.53
CA GLY A 318 -4.33 3.74 -17.18
C GLY A 318 -3.62 3.71 -18.54
N TRP A 319 -3.75 4.79 -19.33
CA TRP A 319 -3.05 4.90 -20.61
C TRP A 319 -1.53 5.01 -20.43
N ARG A 320 -1.08 5.78 -19.42
CA ARG A 320 0.34 5.87 -19.05
C ARG A 320 0.89 4.49 -18.66
N TRP A 321 0.19 3.78 -17.78
CA TRP A 321 0.54 2.43 -17.37
C TRP A 321 0.63 1.47 -18.58
N ARG A 322 -0.45 1.40 -19.38
CA ARG A 322 -0.52 0.53 -20.57
C ARG A 322 0.65 0.79 -21.51
N THR A 323 0.92 2.07 -21.78
CA THR A 323 1.97 2.51 -22.72
C THR A 323 3.36 2.22 -22.18
N PHE A 324 3.60 2.48 -20.89
CA PHE A 324 4.88 2.19 -20.23
C PHE A 324 5.18 0.69 -20.23
N ARG A 325 4.20 -0.15 -19.88
CA ARG A 325 4.35 -1.61 -19.87
C ARG A 325 4.23 -2.25 -21.26
N ASN A 326 3.79 -1.51 -22.27
CA ASN A 326 3.57 -1.97 -23.65
C ASN A 326 2.66 -3.22 -23.72
N VAL A 327 1.62 -3.26 -22.87
CA VAL A 327 0.67 -4.37 -22.76
C VAL A 327 -0.38 -4.29 -23.86
N LYS A 328 -0.78 -5.44 -24.41
CA LYS A 328 -1.69 -5.54 -25.57
C LYS A 328 -2.90 -6.47 -25.35
N TRP A 329 -2.91 -7.17 -24.22
CA TRP A 329 -3.90 -8.14 -23.77
C TRP A 329 -3.66 -8.37 -22.26
N PRO A 330 -4.59 -9.00 -21.52
CA PRO A 330 -4.41 -9.27 -20.09
C PRO A 330 -3.12 -10.02 -19.77
N THR A 331 -2.44 -9.67 -18.68
CA THR A 331 -1.09 -10.20 -18.33
C THR A 331 -0.99 -11.72 -18.37
N PHE A 332 -2.04 -12.44 -17.94
CA PHE A 332 -2.02 -13.90 -17.87
C PHE A 332 -2.47 -14.60 -19.17
N TRP A 333 -2.77 -13.85 -20.23
CA TRP A 333 -3.01 -14.42 -21.54
C TRP A 333 -1.67 -14.63 -22.26
N THR A 334 -1.40 -15.88 -22.63
CA THR A 334 -0.18 -16.27 -23.35
C THR A 334 -0.50 -16.44 -24.83
N PRO A 335 0.04 -15.60 -25.74
CA PRO A 335 -0.17 -15.79 -27.17
C PRO A 335 0.33 -17.15 -27.64
N CYS A 336 -0.49 -17.90 -28.37
CA CYS A 336 -0.14 -19.23 -28.88
C CYS A 336 -0.26 -19.37 -30.41
N GLY A 337 -0.77 -18.35 -31.10
CA GLY A 337 -0.87 -18.30 -32.56
C GLY A 337 0.04 -17.25 -33.22
N PRO A 338 -0.05 -17.08 -34.55
CA PRO A 338 0.65 -16.02 -35.27
C PRO A 338 0.33 -14.63 -34.71
N ALA A 339 1.26 -13.68 -34.84
CA ALA A 339 1.04 -12.31 -34.38
C ALA A 339 -0.23 -11.69 -35.01
N GLY A 340 -1.12 -11.15 -34.17
CA GLY A 340 -2.40 -10.56 -34.60
C GLY A 340 -3.54 -11.56 -34.82
N SER A 341 -3.33 -12.86 -34.58
CA SER A 341 -4.40 -13.87 -34.65
C SER A 341 -5.40 -13.79 -33.49
N HIS A 342 -5.04 -13.10 -32.40
CA HIS A 342 -5.80 -13.07 -31.14
C HIS A 342 -6.05 -14.47 -30.55
N GLU A 343 -5.12 -15.41 -30.78
CA GLU A 343 -5.11 -16.75 -30.20
C GLU A 343 -4.27 -16.77 -28.92
N TYR A 344 -4.90 -17.23 -27.84
CA TYR A 344 -4.30 -17.23 -26.51
C TYR A 344 -4.51 -18.57 -25.79
N SER A 345 -3.61 -18.85 -24.85
CA SER A 345 -3.76 -19.81 -23.76
C SER A 345 -3.79 -19.05 -22.44
N LEU A 346 -4.28 -19.67 -21.37
CA LEU A 346 -4.35 -19.04 -20.05
C LEU A 346 -3.22 -19.54 -19.16
N ARG A 347 -2.40 -18.62 -18.65
CA ARG A 347 -1.42 -18.90 -17.58
C ARG A 347 -2.18 -19.04 -16.26
N ASN A 348 -2.07 -20.20 -15.61
CA ASN A 348 -2.46 -20.44 -14.21
C ASN A 348 -1.21 -20.38 -13.32
N CYS A 349 -1.36 -20.53 -12.00
CA CYS A 349 -0.25 -20.43 -11.05
C CYS A 349 0.94 -21.34 -11.40
N PHE A 350 0.67 -22.58 -11.85
CA PHE A 350 1.71 -23.60 -12.03
C PHE A 350 1.82 -24.15 -13.45
N GLU A 351 0.87 -23.86 -14.33
CA GLU A 351 0.82 -24.40 -15.68
C GLU A 351 0.12 -23.43 -16.64
N THR A 352 0.12 -23.75 -17.93
CA THR A 352 -0.66 -23.03 -18.94
C THR A 352 -1.66 -24.00 -19.55
N VAL A 353 -2.90 -23.57 -19.68
CA VAL A 353 -4.00 -24.38 -20.23
C VAL A 353 -4.59 -23.73 -21.49
N PRO A 354 -5.23 -24.50 -22.38
CA PRO A 354 -6.04 -23.93 -23.45
C PRO A 354 -7.05 -22.92 -22.89
N MET A 355 -7.29 -21.82 -23.61
CA MET A 355 -8.07 -20.69 -23.07
C MET A 355 -9.50 -21.09 -22.68
N PRO A 356 -9.88 -21.00 -21.39
CA PRO A 356 -11.24 -21.25 -20.95
C PRO A 356 -12.05 -19.96 -21.08
N TRP A 357 -12.72 -19.79 -22.22
CA TRP A 357 -13.45 -18.55 -22.55
C TRP A 357 -14.58 -18.22 -21.57
N SER A 358 -15.18 -19.23 -20.92
CA SER A 358 -16.26 -19.06 -19.95
C SER A 358 -15.78 -18.69 -18.53
N TRP A 359 -14.48 -18.73 -18.24
CA TRP A 359 -13.94 -18.31 -16.93
C TRP A 359 -13.91 -16.79 -16.82
N PRO A 360 -13.92 -16.21 -15.61
CA PRO A 360 -13.76 -14.77 -15.43
C PRO A 360 -12.42 -14.29 -15.98
N CYS A 361 -12.41 -13.08 -16.53
CA CYS A 361 -11.17 -12.46 -17.00
C CYS A 361 -10.42 -11.81 -15.82
N VAL A 362 -9.17 -12.21 -15.61
CA VAL A 362 -8.29 -11.62 -14.60
C VAL A 362 -7.56 -10.41 -15.19
N VAL A 363 -7.83 -9.24 -14.64
CA VAL A 363 -7.35 -7.93 -15.13
C VAL A 363 -7.09 -6.97 -13.97
N ASN A 364 -6.29 -5.94 -14.19
CA ASN A 364 -6.19 -4.84 -13.23
C ASN A 364 -7.35 -3.83 -13.38
N TYR A 365 -7.43 -2.86 -12.46
CA TYR A 365 -8.50 -1.86 -12.47
C TYR A 365 -8.50 -1.00 -13.74
N HIS A 366 -7.32 -0.63 -14.26
CA HIS A 366 -7.22 0.18 -15.48
C HIS A 366 -7.83 -0.53 -16.69
N GLU A 367 -7.57 -1.82 -16.83
CA GLU A 367 -8.13 -2.68 -17.87
C GLU A 367 -9.65 -2.85 -17.71
N ALA A 368 -10.13 -3.08 -16.48
CA ALA A 368 -11.56 -3.17 -16.17
C ALA A 368 -12.32 -1.89 -16.56
N ARG A 369 -11.79 -0.71 -16.17
CA ARG A 369 -12.37 0.59 -16.55
C ARG A 369 -12.32 0.84 -18.07
N ALA A 370 -11.23 0.44 -18.73
CA ALA A 370 -11.12 0.60 -20.17
C ALA A 370 -12.15 -0.25 -20.94
N TYR A 371 -12.38 -1.49 -20.49
CA TYR A 371 -13.45 -2.33 -21.01
C TYR A 371 -14.83 -1.69 -20.80
N THR A 372 -15.09 -1.13 -19.61
CA THR A 372 -16.35 -0.43 -19.29
C THR A 372 -16.60 0.73 -20.25
N SER A 373 -15.59 1.58 -20.51
CA SER A 373 -15.70 2.68 -21.48
C SER A 373 -15.90 2.20 -22.91
N TRP A 374 -15.23 1.12 -23.33
CA TRP A 374 -15.45 0.52 -24.64
C TRP A 374 -16.85 -0.07 -24.79
N ARG A 375 -17.35 -0.79 -23.77
CA ARG A 375 -18.71 -1.34 -23.76
C ARG A 375 -19.76 -0.25 -23.85
N GLN A 376 -19.55 0.89 -23.19
CA GLN A 376 -20.43 2.06 -23.29
C GLN A 376 -20.50 2.55 -24.76
N GLU A 377 -19.35 2.80 -25.39
CA GLU A 377 -19.28 3.28 -26.78
C GLU A 377 -19.94 2.28 -27.76
N ARG A 378 -19.61 0.99 -27.64
CA ARG A 378 -20.19 -0.08 -28.47
C ARG A 378 -21.71 -0.17 -28.30
N ASP A 379 -22.20 -0.32 -27.08
CA ASP A 379 -23.63 -0.58 -26.84
C ASP A 379 -24.47 0.68 -27.16
N SER A 380 -23.92 1.89 -27.00
CA SER A 380 -24.55 3.12 -27.50
C SER A 380 -24.60 3.18 -29.03
N ALA A 381 -23.51 2.83 -29.73
CA ALA A 381 -23.46 2.82 -31.19
C ALA A 381 -24.42 1.78 -31.81
N ASP A 382 -24.57 0.63 -31.14
CA ASP A 382 -25.51 -0.43 -31.53
C ASP A 382 -26.98 -0.10 -31.19
N GLY A 383 -27.25 1.03 -30.51
CA GLY A 383 -28.59 1.40 -30.04
C GLY A 383 -29.13 0.50 -28.92
N LYS A 384 -28.26 -0.27 -28.25
CA LYS A 384 -28.59 -1.15 -27.12
C LYS A 384 -28.59 -0.42 -25.77
N LEU A 385 -27.95 0.75 -25.71
CA LEU A 385 -27.84 1.57 -24.50
C LEU A 385 -28.44 2.96 -24.71
N SER A 386 -29.41 3.32 -23.87
CA SER A 386 -29.98 4.67 -23.87
C SER A 386 -28.95 5.72 -23.47
N ALA A 387 -29.07 6.94 -24.00
CA ALA A 387 -28.12 8.03 -23.78
C ALA A 387 -28.05 8.51 -22.31
N ASP A 388 -29.06 8.21 -21.50
CA ASP A 388 -29.12 8.54 -20.08
C ASP A 388 -28.57 7.43 -19.17
N ILE A 389 -28.05 6.32 -19.71
CA ILE A 389 -27.48 5.22 -18.95
C ILE A 389 -25.95 5.25 -19.05
N VAL A 390 -25.29 5.03 -17.91
CA VAL A 390 -23.82 4.94 -17.80
C VAL A 390 -23.40 3.59 -17.25
N TYR A 391 -22.34 3.03 -17.83
CA TYR A 391 -21.62 1.88 -17.29
C TYR A 391 -20.55 2.29 -16.29
N GLU A 392 -20.42 1.49 -15.23
CA GLU A 392 -19.43 1.62 -14.17
C GLU A 392 -19.11 0.24 -13.57
N LEU A 393 -18.06 0.16 -12.74
CA LEU A 393 -17.91 -0.97 -11.83
C LEU A 393 -18.83 -0.75 -10.61
N PRO A 394 -19.27 -1.79 -9.90
CA PRO A 394 -20.09 -1.61 -8.71
C PRO A 394 -19.37 -0.78 -7.65
N SER A 395 -20.14 -0.02 -6.86
CA SER A 395 -19.64 0.54 -5.59
C SER A 395 -19.73 -0.47 -4.46
N GLU A 396 -19.05 -0.22 -3.34
CA GLU A 396 -19.16 -1.05 -2.13
C GLU A 396 -20.63 -1.15 -1.64
N ALA A 397 -21.35 -0.03 -1.66
CA ALA A 397 -22.76 0.01 -1.25
C ALA A 397 -23.67 -0.76 -2.23
N GLN A 398 -23.40 -0.69 -3.54
CA GLN A 398 -24.07 -1.53 -4.53
C GLN A 398 -23.74 -3.01 -4.30
N HIS A 399 -22.49 -3.36 -4.00
CA HIS A 399 -22.09 -4.74 -3.68
C HIS A 399 -22.83 -5.26 -2.43
N GLN A 400 -22.97 -4.45 -1.37
CA GLN A 400 -23.81 -4.78 -0.21
C GLN A 400 -25.26 -5.06 -0.62
N ARG A 401 -25.83 -4.25 -1.52
CA ARG A 401 -27.19 -4.48 -2.02
C ARG A 401 -27.32 -5.79 -2.81
N LEU A 402 -26.28 -6.20 -3.53
CA LEU A 402 -26.23 -7.50 -4.20
C LEU A 402 -26.20 -8.66 -3.20
N ARG A 403 -25.49 -8.51 -2.07
CA ARG A 403 -25.47 -9.52 -1.00
C ARG A 403 -26.87 -9.76 -0.44
N GLU A 404 -27.58 -8.68 -0.12
CA GLU A 404 -28.97 -8.72 0.37
C GLU A 404 -29.91 -9.36 -0.67
N LEU A 405 -29.73 -9.06 -1.96
CA LEU A 405 -30.52 -9.67 -3.05
C LEU A 405 -30.29 -11.17 -3.16
N CYS A 406 -29.07 -11.64 -2.94
CA CYS A 406 -28.70 -13.06 -3.04
C CYS A 406 -28.93 -13.84 -1.73
N GLY A 407 -29.40 -13.18 -0.67
CA GLY A 407 -29.62 -13.80 0.64
C GLY A 407 -28.32 -14.11 1.39
N HIS A 408 -27.26 -13.34 1.15
CA HIS A 408 -25.97 -13.43 1.83
C HIS A 408 -25.85 -12.39 2.96
N ASP A 409 -26.82 -12.40 3.87
CA ASP A 409 -26.84 -11.48 5.02
C ASP A 409 -25.82 -11.94 6.08
N ASN A 410 -24.64 -11.31 6.09
CA ASN A 410 -23.60 -11.27 7.16
C ASN A 410 -23.17 -12.58 7.86
N GLU A 411 -23.66 -13.76 7.47
CA GLU A 411 -23.39 -15.03 8.14
C GLU A 411 -23.07 -16.12 7.09
N GLY A 412 -21.88 -16.02 6.49
CA GLY A 412 -21.25 -17.11 5.73
C GLY A 412 -21.33 -16.97 4.21
N VAL A 413 -20.19 -17.22 3.55
CA VAL A 413 -20.12 -17.28 2.08
C VAL A 413 -20.84 -18.51 1.55
N ALA A 414 -21.48 -18.37 0.39
CA ALA A 414 -22.23 -19.42 -0.28
C ALA A 414 -21.44 -20.73 -0.34
N ALA A 415 -22.03 -21.84 0.15
CA ALA A 415 -21.42 -23.17 0.08
C ALA A 415 -21.12 -23.63 -1.37
N SER A 416 -21.71 -22.98 -2.36
CA SER A 416 -21.50 -23.25 -3.79
C SER A 416 -20.44 -22.35 -4.46
N ALA A 417 -19.89 -21.35 -3.79
CA ALA A 417 -18.84 -20.49 -4.37
C ALA A 417 -17.54 -21.27 -4.61
N ASN A 418 -16.78 -20.87 -5.63
CA ASN A 418 -15.40 -21.32 -5.82
C ASN A 418 -14.48 -20.43 -4.96
N ILE A 419 -14.35 -20.74 -3.68
CA ILE A 419 -13.56 -20.00 -2.67
C ILE A 419 -13.03 -21.00 -1.65
N ASN A 420 -12.19 -20.61 -0.70
CA ASN A 420 -11.67 -21.50 0.34
C ASN A 420 -10.89 -22.70 -0.21
N PHE A 421 -10.12 -22.50 -1.28
CA PHE A 421 -9.37 -23.58 -1.94
C PHE A 421 -10.25 -24.73 -2.44
N ARG A 422 -11.47 -24.43 -2.89
CA ARG A 422 -12.33 -25.47 -3.49
C ARG A 422 -11.71 -26.06 -4.76
N CYS A 423 -11.12 -25.20 -5.60
CA CYS A 423 -10.39 -25.57 -6.80
C CYS A 423 -9.03 -24.87 -6.81
N GLY A 424 -8.09 -25.38 -7.62
CA GLY A 424 -6.77 -24.79 -7.84
C GLY A 424 -6.74 -23.75 -8.96
N SER A 425 -7.91 -23.23 -9.35
CA SER A 425 -8.12 -22.23 -10.39
C SER A 425 -9.51 -21.58 -10.28
N GLU A 426 -9.74 -20.57 -11.11
CA GLU A 426 -11.07 -20.07 -11.44
C GLU A 426 -11.94 -21.18 -12.06
N SER A 427 -13.26 -20.96 -12.10
CA SER A 427 -14.27 -21.83 -12.73
C SER A 427 -15.14 -21.03 -13.73
N PRO A 428 -15.97 -21.68 -14.56
CA PRO A 428 -16.88 -20.99 -15.46
C PRO A 428 -17.80 -20.03 -14.70
N VAL A 429 -18.03 -18.83 -15.25
CA VAL A 429 -18.99 -17.90 -14.69
C VAL A 429 -20.42 -18.42 -14.87
N GLY A 430 -21.31 -18.06 -13.96
CA GLY A 430 -22.72 -18.42 -14.09
C GLY A 430 -23.11 -19.78 -13.52
N GLU A 431 -22.26 -20.39 -12.69
CA GLU A 431 -22.63 -21.60 -11.94
C GLU A 431 -23.58 -21.27 -10.76
N GLY A 432 -24.65 -22.05 -10.61
CA GLY A 432 -25.63 -21.95 -9.52
C GLY A 432 -26.92 -21.19 -9.88
N ASP A 433 -27.86 -21.14 -8.93
CA ASP A 433 -29.22 -20.58 -9.11
C ASP A 433 -29.39 -19.16 -8.51
N SER A 434 -28.29 -18.50 -8.14
CA SER A 434 -28.33 -17.15 -7.57
C SER A 434 -28.84 -16.12 -8.60
N PRO A 435 -29.58 -15.06 -8.19
CA PRO A 435 -29.93 -13.97 -9.09
C PRO A 435 -28.72 -13.36 -9.80
N VAL A 436 -27.61 -13.25 -9.06
CA VAL A 436 -26.30 -12.80 -9.51
C VAL A 436 -25.27 -13.87 -9.14
N SER A 437 -24.59 -14.43 -10.15
CA SER A 437 -23.59 -15.48 -9.99
C SER A 437 -22.27 -14.90 -9.53
N ASP A 438 -21.41 -15.70 -8.88
CA ASP A 438 -20.02 -15.31 -8.59
C ASP A 438 -19.91 -13.97 -7.80
N LEU A 439 -20.82 -13.74 -6.85
CA LEU A 439 -20.71 -12.59 -5.94
C LEU A 439 -19.56 -12.78 -4.94
N PHE A 440 -19.25 -14.04 -4.63
CA PHE A 440 -18.11 -14.45 -3.83
C PHE A 440 -17.33 -15.55 -4.54
N GLY A 441 -16.01 -15.53 -4.37
CA GLY A 441 -15.11 -16.50 -4.96
C GLY A 441 -14.91 -16.28 -6.46
N ASN A 442 -14.27 -17.26 -7.10
CA ASN A 442 -13.70 -17.20 -8.43
C ASN A 442 -12.59 -16.16 -8.53
N VAL A 443 -12.94 -14.88 -8.57
CA VAL A 443 -12.00 -13.75 -8.55
C VAL A 443 -12.56 -12.62 -7.71
N TRP A 444 -11.68 -11.87 -7.08
CA TRP A 444 -12.02 -10.57 -6.48
C TRP A 444 -12.69 -9.66 -7.51
N GLN A 445 -13.63 -8.82 -7.08
CA GLN A 445 -14.30 -7.86 -7.93
C GLN A 445 -13.76 -6.45 -7.69
N TRP A 446 -13.17 -5.84 -8.72
CA TRP A 446 -12.85 -4.41 -8.70
C TRP A 446 -14.09 -3.54 -8.52
N LEU A 447 -13.99 -2.56 -7.63
CA LEU A 447 -15.00 -1.54 -7.37
C LEU A 447 -14.51 -0.15 -7.82
N GLU A 448 -15.43 0.79 -8.02
CA GLU A 448 -15.08 2.20 -8.31
C GLU A 448 -14.52 2.93 -7.07
N ASP A 449 -14.85 2.46 -5.87
CA ASP A 449 -14.45 3.10 -4.62
C ASP A 449 -12.93 3.16 -4.46
N HIS A 450 -12.44 4.30 -3.99
CA HIS A 450 -11.11 4.38 -3.39
C HIS A 450 -11.17 3.65 -2.05
N PHE A 451 -10.09 2.99 -1.64
CA PHE A 451 -10.01 2.43 -0.30
C PHE A 451 -10.16 3.55 0.73
N ASN A 452 -11.15 3.41 1.62
CA ASN A 452 -11.61 4.49 2.48
C ASN A 452 -11.96 3.96 3.88
N PRO A 453 -11.81 4.76 4.94
CA PRO A 453 -12.22 4.37 6.28
C PRO A 453 -13.75 4.44 6.43
N LEU A 454 -14.32 3.49 7.17
CA LEU A 454 -15.69 3.62 7.65
C LEU A 454 -15.78 4.68 8.76
N PRO A 455 -16.89 5.42 8.89
CA PRO A 455 -17.12 6.29 10.04
C PRO A 455 -17.01 5.49 11.36
N GLY A 456 -16.16 5.94 12.27
CA GLY A 456 -15.87 5.21 13.51
C GLY A 456 -14.71 4.21 13.41
N PHE A 457 -14.04 4.12 12.25
CA PHE A 457 -12.77 3.41 12.08
C PHE A 457 -11.76 3.80 13.16
N LYS A 458 -11.04 2.80 13.67
CA LYS A 458 -9.92 2.97 14.59
C LYS A 458 -8.80 2.02 14.20
N ILE A 459 -7.60 2.57 14.12
CA ILE A 459 -6.38 1.83 13.83
C ILE A 459 -6.18 0.72 14.86
N HIS A 460 -5.82 -0.49 14.42
CA HIS A 460 -5.45 -1.54 15.36
C HIS A 460 -4.07 -1.29 15.98
N ARG A 461 -3.98 -1.24 17.31
CA ARG A 461 -2.73 -0.96 18.06
C ARG A 461 -1.54 -1.91 17.82
N TYR A 462 -1.77 -3.03 17.15
CA TYR A 462 -0.72 -4.03 16.86
C TYR A 462 -0.21 -3.90 15.43
N TYR A 463 -0.98 -3.27 14.53
CA TYR A 463 -0.65 -3.18 13.12
C TYR A 463 -1.23 -1.88 12.55
N ASP A 464 -0.54 -0.79 12.84
CA ASP A 464 -1.02 0.57 12.59
C ASP A 464 -0.89 1.03 11.12
N ASP A 465 -0.01 0.38 10.37
CA ASP A 465 0.28 0.63 8.96
C ASP A 465 -0.42 -0.33 7.99
N PHE A 466 -1.34 -1.19 8.45
CA PHE A 466 -2.07 -2.13 7.58
C PHE A 466 -3.04 -1.42 6.61
N SER A 467 -3.90 -0.54 7.14
CA SER A 467 -4.97 0.12 6.34
C SER A 467 -4.75 1.62 6.13
N THR A 468 -4.29 2.32 7.17
CA THR A 468 -4.26 3.79 7.16
C THR A 468 -3.42 4.41 6.07
N PRO A 469 -2.25 3.85 5.68
CA PRO A 469 -1.44 4.50 4.67
C PRO A 469 -2.05 4.39 3.26
N CYS A 470 -3.04 3.51 3.09
CA CYS A 470 -3.70 3.19 1.83
C CYS A 470 -4.97 4.05 1.61
N TYR A 471 -5.37 4.85 2.60
CA TYR A 471 -6.44 5.86 2.47
C TYR A 471 -5.92 7.14 1.78
N ASP A 472 -5.20 6.96 0.66
CA ASP A 472 -4.49 8.02 -0.06
C ASP A 472 -5.23 8.50 -1.32
N GLY A 473 -6.32 7.83 -1.69
CA GLY A 473 -7.08 8.10 -2.91
C GLY A 473 -6.45 7.52 -4.18
N GLU A 474 -5.48 6.63 -4.03
CA GLU A 474 -4.74 6.01 -5.13
C GLU A 474 -4.78 4.47 -5.06
N HIS A 475 -5.47 3.90 -4.07
CA HIS A 475 -5.79 2.47 -3.99
C HIS A 475 -7.27 2.24 -4.30
N GLN A 476 -7.55 1.28 -5.16
CA GLN A 476 -8.89 0.85 -5.51
C GLN A 476 -9.33 -0.33 -4.66
N MET A 477 -10.61 -0.34 -4.26
CA MET A 477 -11.18 -1.44 -3.49
C MET A 477 -11.46 -2.67 -4.36
N ILE A 478 -11.29 -3.84 -3.73
CA ILE A 478 -11.76 -5.13 -4.22
C ILE A 478 -12.59 -5.84 -3.16
N MET A 479 -13.62 -6.58 -3.57
CA MET A 479 -14.47 -7.37 -2.68
C MET A 479 -14.81 -8.76 -3.24
N GLY A 480 -15.19 -9.69 -2.35
CA GLY A 480 -15.77 -10.98 -2.71
C GLY A 480 -14.84 -12.20 -2.62
N GLY A 481 -13.53 -12.00 -2.51
CA GLY A 481 -12.56 -13.11 -2.51
C GLY A 481 -12.39 -13.77 -3.88
N SER A 482 -11.27 -14.44 -4.08
CA SER A 482 -10.96 -15.29 -5.23
C SER A 482 -11.07 -16.78 -4.88
N PHE A 483 -10.79 -17.66 -5.85
CA PHE A 483 -10.76 -19.12 -5.61
C PHE A 483 -9.75 -19.54 -4.53
N ILE A 484 -8.71 -18.75 -4.31
CA ILE A 484 -7.63 -19.00 -3.36
C ILE A 484 -7.75 -18.20 -2.07
N SER A 485 -8.68 -17.23 -1.98
CA SER A 485 -8.96 -16.53 -0.73
C SER A 485 -9.49 -17.51 0.32
N ILE A 486 -8.89 -17.46 1.51
CA ILE A 486 -9.19 -18.34 2.64
C ILE A 486 -9.24 -17.53 3.94
N GLY A 487 -10.00 -17.97 4.93
CA GLY A 487 -10.13 -17.25 6.20
C GLY A 487 -10.94 -15.96 6.05
N ASP A 488 -10.45 -14.85 6.61
CA ASP A 488 -11.13 -13.56 6.59
C ASP A 488 -11.33 -13.00 5.17
N GLU A 489 -10.34 -13.18 4.28
CA GLU A 489 -10.42 -12.82 2.85
C GLU A 489 -11.61 -13.48 2.15
N ALA A 490 -12.06 -14.62 2.67
CA ALA A 490 -13.21 -15.36 2.17
C ALA A 490 -14.52 -15.01 2.88
N THR A 491 -14.63 -13.87 3.56
CA THR A 491 -15.85 -13.45 4.26
C THR A 491 -16.60 -12.33 3.54
N SER A 492 -17.84 -12.08 3.96
CA SER A 492 -18.65 -10.96 3.48
C SER A 492 -18.15 -9.59 3.92
N HIS A 493 -17.31 -9.53 4.96
CA HIS A 493 -16.81 -8.29 5.55
C HIS A 493 -15.47 -7.85 4.97
N ALA A 494 -14.74 -8.76 4.30
CA ALA A 494 -13.43 -8.49 3.74
C ALA A 494 -13.41 -7.25 2.85
N ARG A 495 -12.57 -6.27 3.20
CA ARG A 495 -12.32 -5.05 2.45
C ARG A 495 -10.83 -4.98 2.11
N PHE A 496 -10.49 -5.31 0.87
CA PHE A 496 -9.13 -5.27 0.38
C PHE A 496 -8.95 -4.20 -0.69
N HIS A 497 -7.71 -3.86 -0.98
CA HIS A 497 -7.38 -2.76 -1.86
C HIS A 497 -5.98 -2.93 -2.43
N PHE A 498 -5.78 -2.37 -3.62
CA PHE A 498 -4.48 -2.35 -4.28
C PHE A 498 -4.38 -1.12 -5.18
N ARG A 499 -3.15 -0.72 -5.51
CA ARG A 499 -2.91 0.23 -6.60
C ARG A 499 -3.58 -0.29 -7.89
N PRO A 500 -4.19 0.59 -8.70
CA PRO A 500 -4.98 0.17 -9.85
C PRO A 500 -4.20 -0.55 -10.96
N HIS A 501 -2.85 -0.49 -10.93
CA HIS A 501 -1.98 -1.22 -11.86
C HIS A 501 -1.57 -2.62 -11.38
N PHE A 502 -1.85 -3.01 -10.14
CA PHE A 502 -1.48 -4.32 -9.63
C PHE A 502 -2.37 -5.43 -10.17
N PHE A 503 -1.72 -6.56 -10.44
CA PHE A 503 -2.41 -7.81 -10.71
C PHE A 503 -2.69 -8.51 -9.40
N GLN A 504 -3.91 -9.00 -9.27
CA GLN A 504 -4.40 -9.90 -8.24
C GLN A 504 -5.19 -11.01 -8.94
N HIS A 505 -5.73 -11.98 -8.22
CA HIS A 505 -6.80 -12.82 -8.76
C HIS A 505 -8.12 -12.03 -8.78
N ALA A 506 -8.13 -10.94 -9.55
CA ALA A 506 -9.21 -9.97 -9.62
C ALA A 506 -9.73 -9.83 -11.05
N GLY A 507 -11.06 -9.85 -11.17
CA GLY A 507 -11.79 -9.48 -12.37
C GLY A 507 -12.78 -8.38 -12.01
N PHE A 508 -13.88 -8.31 -12.74
CA PHE A 508 -14.86 -7.25 -12.52
C PHE A 508 -16.25 -7.62 -13.02
N ARG A 509 -17.22 -6.85 -12.52
CA ARG A 509 -18.61 -6.89 -12.92
C ARG A 509 -18.97 -5.55 -13.55
N LEU A 510 -19.86 -5.57 -14.52
CA LEU A 510 -20.42 -4.35 -15.09
C LEU A 510 -21.71 -3.99 -14.35
N ALA A 511 -21.78 -2.75 -13.85
CA ALA A 511 -23.00 -2.12 -13.36
C ALA A 511 -23.45 -1.04 -14.35
N ARG A 512 -24.76 -0.74 -14.35
CA ARG A 512 -25.32 0.36 -15.11
C ARG A 512 -26.42 1.06 -14.35
N ARG A 513 -26.46 2.38 -14.44
CA ARG A 513 -27.48 3.22 -13.82
C ARG A 513 -27.82 4.41 -14.70
N LYS A 514 -28.89 5.11 -14.34
CA LYS A 514 -29.15 6.43 -14.92
C LYS A 514 -28.05 7.41 -14.52
N ALA A 515 -27.61 8.23 -15.46
CA ALA A 515 -26.61 9.28 -15.23
C ALA A 515 -27.04 10.26 -14.12
N SER A 516 -28.35 10.45 -13.93
CA SER A 516 -28.94 11.28 -12.88
C SER A 516 -29.02 10.61 -11.50
N ALA A 517 -28.83 9.29 -11.42
CA ALA A 517 -28.84 8.55 -10.15
C ALA A 517 -27.47 8.68 -9.47
N GLU A 518 -27.43 8.66 -8.15
CA GLU A 518 -26.17 8.67 -7.41
C GLU A 518 -25.43 7.33 -7.60
N SER A 519 -24.12 7.37 -7.81
CA SER A 519 -23.31 6.14 -7.96
C SER A 519 -23.09 5.42 -6.63
N GLY A 520 -23.20 6.15 -5.53
CA GLY A 520 -22.82 5.69 -4.20
C GLY A 520 -21.32 5.51 -3.99
N VAL A 521 -20.50 5.79 -5.01
CA VAL A 521 -19.04 5.61 -4.98
C VAL A 521 -18.41 6.60 -4.02
N VAL A 522 -17.54 6.09 -3.15
CA VAL A 522 -16.69 6.90 -2.28
C VAL A 522 -15.33 7.06 -2.95
N LEU A 523 -15.17 8.20 -3.61
CA LEU A 523 -13.86 8.68 -4.00
C LEU A 523 -13.33 9.53 -2.86
N LEU A 524 -12.21 9.10 -2.29
CA LEU A 524 -11.38 10.04 -1.55
C LEU A 524 -11.01 11.11 -2.56
N SER A 525 -11.40 12.36 -2.28
CA SER A 525 -10.94 13.53 -3.04
C SER A 525 -9.46 13.29 -3.27
N GLY A 526 -9.05 12.98 -4.51
CA GLY A 526 -7.64 12.72 -4.80
C GLY A 526 -6.93 13.89 -4.18
N GLY A 527 -6.16 13.65 -3.12
CA GLY A 527 -5.82 14.74 -2.24
C GLY A 527 -5.12 15.80 -3.10
N PRO A 528 -5.58 17.05 -3.15
CA PRO A 528 -4.67 18.02 -2.59
C PRO A 528 -4.59 17.63 -1.11
N GLU A 529 -3.59 16.82 -0.81
CA GLU A 529 -3.12 16.55 0.54
C GLU A 529 -4.04 15.64 1.38
N GLY A 530 -3.43 14.62 1.97
CA GLY A 530 -4.09 13.83 2.99
C GLY A 530 -4.64 14.73 4.09
N GLN A 531 -5.71 14.27 4.76
CA GLN A 531 -6.15 14.85 6.02
C GLN A 531 -5.14 14.55 7.13
N GLY A 532 -3.96 15.16 7.02
CA GLY A 532 -3.23 15.76 8.11
C GLY A 532 -3.02 17.20 7.65
N SER A 533 -3.63 18.16 8.35
CA SER A 533 -3.45 19.58 8.08
C SER A 533 -1.95 19.91 8.04
N ALA A 534 -1.34 20.04 6.85
CA ALA A 534 -0.11 20.83 6.63
C ALA A 534 0.59 20.70 5.25
N SER A 535 0.32 19.74 4.36
CA SER A 535 1.01 19.74 3.06
C SER A 535 0.37 20.76 2.12
N GLY A 536 1.14 21.47 1.29
CA GLY A 536 0.62 22.20 0.13
C GLY A 536 0.86 21.40 -1.15
N SER A 537 0.11 21.69 -2.22
CA SER A 537 0.37 21.12 -3.53
C SER A 537 1.79 21.49 -3.96
N VAL A 538 2.45 20.67 -4.79
CA VAL A 538 3.79 21.00 -5.34
C VAL A 538 3.80 22.42 -5.92
N SER A 539 2.72 22.82 -6.60
CA SER A 539 2.57 24.17 -7.16
C SER A 539 2.53 25.26 -6.08
N SER A 540 1.82 25.03 -4.98
CA SER A 540 1.74 25.94 -3.84
C SER A 540 3.09 26.09 -3.15
N GLU A 541 3.79 24.97 -2.94
CA GLU A 541 5.13 24.93 -2.35
C GLU A 541 6.14 25.67 -3.25
N ILE A 542 6.14 25.41 -4.56
CA ILE A 542 6.99 26.13 -5.54
C ILE A 542 6.69 27.64 -5.51
N LEU A 543 5.41 28.02 -5.53
CA LEU A 543 5.03 29.42 -5.52
C LEU A 543 5.49 30.12 -4.23
N SER A 544 5.27 29.50 -3.07
CA SER A 544 5.70 30.06 -1.78
C SER A 544 7.22 30.11 -1.61
N HIS A 545 7.96 29.15 -2.19
CA HIS A 545 9.41 29.07 -2.05
C HIS A 545 10.18 29.93 -3.05
N TYR A 546 9.74 29.97 -4.30
CA TYR A 546 10.48 30.61 -5.38
C TYR A 546 9.82 31.87 -5.92
N PHE A 547 8.56 32.16 -5.57
CA PHE A 547 7.81 33.34 -6.02
C PHE A 547 7.09 34.03 -4.85
N ALA A 548 7.75 34.09 -3.68
CA ALA A 548 7.13 34.56 -2.44
C ALA A 548 6.50 35.95 -2.56
N ASN A 549 7.11 36.89 -3.29
CA ASN A 549 6.52 38.23 -3.50
C ASN A 549 5.21 38.14 -4.29
N GLU A 550 5.19 37.35 -5.36
CA GLU A 550 4.00 37.09 -6.18
C GLU A 550 2.94 36.28 -5.42
N ALA A 551 3.36 35.39 -4.52
CA ALA A 551 2.49 34.66 -3.62
C ALA A 551 1.82 35.61 -2.62
N LEU A 552 2.57 36.58 -2.08
CA LEU A 552 2.12 37.52 -1.06
C LEU A 552 1.40 38.76 -1.61
N SER A 553 1.56 39.09 -2.89
CA SER A 553 0.99 40.32 -3.48
C SER A 553 -0.51 40.51 -3.23
N PRO A 554 -1.36 39.47 -3.23
CA PRO A 554 -2.78 39.62 -2.91
C PRO A 554 -3.04 40.00 -1.43
N LEU A 555 -2.12 39.65 -0.54
CA LEU A 555 -2.18 39.89 0.91
C LEU A 555 -1.49 41.20 1.34
N GLU A 556 -0.78 41.91 0.45
CA GLU A 556 -0.14 43.20 0.77
C GLU A 556 -1.13 44.23 1.33
N LYS A 557 -2.39 44.17 0.89
CA LYS A 557 -3.48 45.04 1.40
C LYS A 557 -3.97 44.64 2.80
N VAL A 558 -3.67 43.42 3.23
CA VAL A 558 -4.14 42.82 4.48
C VAL A 558 -3.08 42.93 5.57
N SER A 559 -1.79 42.76 5.24
CA SER A 559 -0.69 42.92 6.20
C SER A 559 0.64 43.26 5.52
N GLY A 560 1.21 44.41 5.88
CA GLY A 560 2.56 44.82 5.43
C GLY A 560 3.72 44.16 6.20
N GLN A 561 3.41 43.23 7.12
CA GLN A 561 4.43 42.51 7.91
C GLN A 561 4.81 41.15 7.31
N LEU A 562 4.14 40.71 6.24
CA LEU A 562 4.47 39.47 5.55
C LEU A 562 5.71 39.68 4.67
N SER A 563 6.63 38.72 4.72
CA SER A 563 7.88 38.73 3.94
C SER A 563 8.16 37.32 3.41
N CYS A 564 9.13 37.20 2.50
CA CYS A 564 9.60 35.90 2.02
C CYS A 564 10.15 35.07 3.18
N TYR A 565 9.43 34.02 3.57
CA TYR A 565 9.76 33.15 4.70
C TYR A 565 11.17 32.56 4.58
N GLN A 566 11.50 32.02 3.41
CA GLN A 566 12.79 31.37 3.14
C GLN A 566 13.95 32.37 3.25
N GLN A 567 13.78 33.59 2.72
CA GLN A 567 14.80 34.64 2.82
C GLN A 567 14.97 35.10 4.28
N THR A 568 13.87 35.32 5.00
CA THR A 568 13.88 35.72 6.41
C THR A 568 14.58 34.68 7.29
N VAL A 569 14.33 33.39 7.06
CA VAL A 569 14.99 32.28 7.77
C VAL A 569 16.50 32.25 7.46
N ALA A 570 16.88 32.35 6.18
CA ALA A 570 18.28 32.35 5.77
C ALA A 570 19.05 33.56 6.31
N ASP A 571 18.50 34.76 6.21
CA ASP A 571 19.10 36.00 6.73
C ASP A 571 19.28 35.91 8.25
N TRP A 572 18.29 35.37 8.94
CA TRP A 572 18.37 35.19 10.38
C TRP A 572 19.50 34.22 10.76
N LEU A 573 19.55 33.04 10.16
CA LEU A 573 20.61 32.06 10.44
C LEU A 573 22.00 32.63 10.12
N THR A 574 22.14 33.30 8.97
CA THR A 574 23.45 33.77 8.49
C THR A 574 23.98 34.99 9.24
N ALA A 575 23.10 35.82 9.81
CA ALA A 575 23.50 36.95 10.65
C ALA A 575 24.29 36.54 11.90
N TYR A 576 24.12 35.30 12.38
CA TYR A 576 24.78 34.79 13.58
C TYR A 576 26.04 33.98 13.30
N ILE A 577 26.42 33.75 12.04
CA ILE A 577 27.61 32.96 11.70
C ILE A 577 28.88 33.57 12.32
N ASP A 578 29.09 34.87 12.12
CA ASP A 578 30.29 35.55 12.61
C ASP A 578 30.28 35.70 14.14
N GLU A 579 29.13 36.03 14.73
CA GLU A 579 28.95 36.14 16.19
C GLU A 579 29.15 34.80 16.90
N ALA A 580 28.66 33.71 16.31
CA ALA A 580 28.82 32.37 16.85
C ALA A 580 30.21 31.77 16.56
N GLY A 581 30.97 32.33 15.63
CA GLY A 581 32.22 31.72 15.16
C GLY A 581 31.99 30.37 14.48
N THR A 582 30.87 30.26 13.77
CA THR A 582 30.43 29.07 13.04
C THR A 582 31.07 29.03 11.66
N GLY A 583 31.41 27.85 11.16
CA GLY A 583 31.92 27.69 9.81
C GLY A 583 30.84 27.89 8.73
N THR A 584 31.26 27.88 7.47
CA THR A 584 30.33 27.92 6.32
C THR A 584 30.65 26.82 5.30
N GLY A 585 31.22 25.71 5.77
CA GLY A 585 31.53 24.54 4.97
C GLY A 585 30.27 23.79 4.59
N SER A 586 29.39 23.48 5.54
CA SER A 586 28.18 22.70 5.27
C SER A 586 26.95 23.08 6.08
N ALA A 587 25.79 23.00 5.44
CA ALA A 587 24.49 23.12 6.10
C ALA A 587 23.59 21.92 5.81
N LEU A 588 22.72 21.58 6.76
CA LEU A 588 21.65 20.60 6.62
C LEU A 588 20.30 21.29 6.83
N GLU A 589 19.39 21.12 5.88
CA GLU A 589 17.99 21.47 6.04
C GLU A 589 17.16 20.19 6.14
N VAL A 590 16.33 20.09 7.17
CA VAL A 590 15.40 18.99 7.41
C VAL A 590 13.97 19.51 7.30
N GLY A 591 13.16 18.91 6.42
CA GLY A 591 11.87 19.46 5.99
C GLY A 591 12.01 20.42 4.79
N GLY A 592 12.89 20.08 3.85
CA GLY A 592 13.32 20.97 2.78
C GLY A 592 12.29 21.30 1.70
N SER A 593 11.16 20.58 1.64
CA SER A 593 10.13 20.76 0.61
C SER A 593 10.76 20.76 -0.80
N VAL A 594 10.43 21.77 -1.62
CA VAL A 594 10.94 21.97 -2.99
C VAL A 594 12.28 22.70 -3.04
N GLY A 595 12.97 22.86 -1.90
CA GLY A 595 14.38 23.30 -1.85
C GLY A 595 14.62 24.81 -1.87
N GLY A 596 13.59 25.63 -1.70
CA GLY A 596 13.73 27.09 -1.75
C GLY A 596 14.72 27.68 -0.74
N LEU A 597 14.68 27.23 0.53
CA LEU A 597 15.61 27.70 1.56
C LEU A 597 17.03 27.18 1.29
N ALA A 598 17.20 25.89 0.95
CA ALA A 598 18.49 25.34 0.53
C ALA A 598 19.14 26.15 -0.60
N HIS A 599 18.36 26.62 -1.58
CA HIS A 599 18.87 27.47 -2.67
C HIS A 599 19.44 28.80 -2.18
N ILE A 600 18.82 29.40 -1.16
CA ILE A 600 19.32 30.64 -0.54
C ILE A 600 20.57 30.36 0.30
N LEU A 601 20.54 29.29 1.12
CA LEU A 601 21.66 28.88 1.97
C LEU A 601 22.93 28.54 1.16
N ALA A 602 22.78 27.96 -0.03
CA ALA A 602 23.89 27.66 -0.94
C ALA A 602 24.66 28.92 -1.41
N GLY A 603 24.09 30.11 -1.23
CA GLY A 603 24.80 31.38 -1.41
C GLY A 603 25.88 31.65 -0.34
N LYS A 604 25.77 31.05 0.84
CA LYS A 604 26.70 31.23 1.97
C LYS A 604 27.50 29.97 2.32
N PHE A 605 26.89 28.79 2.21
CA PHE A 605 27.54 27.51 2.52
C PHE A 605 28.14 26.84 1.28
N GLN A 606 29.27 26.16 1.44
CA GLN A 606 29.93 25.44 0.33
C GLN A 606 29.18 24.18 -0.10
N ARG A 607 28.46 23.55 0.84
CA ARG A 607 27.59 22.39 0.61
C ARG A 607 26.30 22.52 1.41
N VAL A 608 25.16 22.26 0.79
CA VAL A 608 23.88 22.16 1.49
C VAL A 608 23.27 20.79 1.20
N ILE A 609 22.89 20.06 2.24
CA ILE A 609 22.03 18.88 2.09
C ILE A 609 20.63 19.32 2.51
N SER A 610 19.63 19.08 1.68
CA SER A 610 18.23 19.36 2.00
C SER A 610 17.44 18.07 1.89
N VAL A 611 16.80 17.69 3.00
CA VAL A 611 16.06 16.43 3.12
C VAL A 611 14.59 16.67 3.41
N ASP A 612 13.72 15.88 2.79
CA ASP A 612 12.29 15.83 3.08
C ASP A 612 11.81 14.37 3.00
N LEU A 613 10.78 14.03 3.76
CA LEU A 613 10.16 12.70 3.74
C LEU A 613 9.30 12.51 2.47
N ARG A 614 8.71 13.61 1.98
CA ARG A 614 7.75 13.64 0.86
C ARG A 614 8.49 13.56 -0.49
N GLY A 615 8.45 12.38 -1.11
CA GLY A 615 9.18 12.10 -2.36
C GLY A 615 8.85 13.07 -3.51
N HIS A 616 7.58 13.37 -3.73
CA HIS A 616 7.15 14.26 -4.83
C HIS A 616 7.72 15.69 -4.75
N LEU A 617 8.00 16.21 -3.54
CA LEU A 617 8.63 17.54 -3.37
C LEU A 617 10.13 17.48 -3.64
N VAL A 618 10.79 16.40 -3.22
CA VAL A 618 12.21 16.16 -3.50
C VAL A 618 12.42 15.96 -5.01
N GLU A 619 11.55 15.19 -5.67
CA GLU A 619 11.57 15.01 -7.13
C GLU A 619 11.38 16.35 -7.86
N ALA A 620 10.46 17.20 -7.37
CA ALA A 620 10.33 18.56 -7.90
C ALA A 620 11.63 19.36 -7.72
N ALA A 621 12.24 19.35 -6.53
CA ALA A 621 13.52 20.02 -6.27
C ALA A 621 14.66 19.51 -7.17
N GLN A 622 14.74 18.19 -7.40
CA GLN A 622 15.72 17.57 -8.28
C GLN A 622 15.50 17.99 -9.73
N LYS A 623 14.25 17.99 -10.21
CA LYS A 623 13.92 18.47 -11.56
C LYS A 623 14.29 19.94 -11.74
N LEU A 624 14.01 20.78 -10.75
CA LEU A 624 14.40 22.20 -10.75
C LEU A 624 15.91 22.39 -10.81
N LYS A 625 16.66 21.52 -10.13
CA LYS A 625 18.12 21.49 -10.17
C LYS A 625 18.64 21.12 -11.56
N GLU A 626 18.04 20.11 -12.19
CA GLU A 626 18.42 19.65 -13.54
C GLU A 626 18.14 20.70 -14.62
N THR A 627 16.98 21.36 -14.54
CA THR A 627 16.58 22.36 -15.53
C THR A 627 17.24 23.72 -15.30
N GLY A 628 17.66 24.01 -14.07
CA GLY A 628 18.10 25.36 -13.66
C GLY A 628 16.95 26.39 -13.71
N ARG A 629 15.70 25.93 -13.77
CA ARG A 629 14.53 26.78 -14.02
C ARG A 629 13.31 26.27 -13.28
N VAL A 630 12.63 27.20 -12.62
CA VAL A 630 11.35 26.98 -11.93
C VAL A 630 10.21 27.41 -12.83
N GLU A 631 9.28 26.50 -13.08
CA GLU A 631 8.05 26.75 -13.81
C GLU A 631 6.88 26.20 -12.99
N VAL A 632 5.86 27.03 -12.76
CA VAL A 632 4.66 26.61 -12.03
C VAL A 632 3.41 27.25 -12.63
N CYS A 633 2.34 26.47 -12.70
CA CYS A 633 1.02 26.90 -13.14
C CYS A 633 0.07 26.82 -11.94
N VAL A 634 -0.54 27.97 -11.58
CA VAL A 634 -1.35 28.12 -10.37
C VAL A 634 -2.80 28.39 -10.76
N PRO A 635 -3.79 27.68 -10.19
CA PRO A 635 -5.20 27.97 -10.43
C PRO A 635 -5.58 29.39 -9.97
N GLU A 636 -6.32 30.12 -10.82
CA GLU A 636 -6.91 31.41 -10.48
C GLU A 636 -8.43 31.33 -10.29
N GLU A 637 -9.15 30.75 -11.25
CA GLU A 637 -10.61 30.61 -11.18
C GLU A 637 -11.11 29.46 -12.07
N GLY A 638 -11.73 28.44 -11.50
CA GLY A 638 -12.19 27.27 -12.25
C GLY A 638 -11.03 26.58 -12.98
N ALA A 639 -11.12 26.48 -14.31
CA ALA A 639 -10.05 25.94 -15.16
C ALA A 639 -9.01 26.99 -15.60
N LEU A 640 -9.15 28.25 -15.18
CA LEU A 640 -8.20 29.32 -15.49
C LEU A 640 -6.98 29.21 -14.57
N THR A 641 -5.79 29.28 -15.17
CA THR A 641 -4.52 29.20 -14.46
C THR A 641 -3.59 30.34 -14.86
N ARG A 642 -2.60 30.61 -14.01
CA ARG A 642 -1.54 31.59 -14.26
C ARG A 642 -0.17 30.94 -14.13
N GLU A 643 0.69 31.22 -15.09
CA GLU A 643 2.05 30.69 -15.14
C GLU A 643 3.05 31.64 -14.49
N PHE A 644 3.99 31.08 -13.74
CA PHE A 644 5.13 31.75 -13.14
C PHE A 644 6.40 31.01 -13.54
N VAL A 645 7.43 31.78 -13.94
CA VAL A 645 8.68 31.21 -14.43
C VAL A 645 9.86 32.03 -13.90
N ARG A 646 10.92 31.34 -13.42
CA ARG A 646 12.13 31.96 -12.89
C ARG A 646 13.35 31.07 -13.13
N ASP A 647 14.40 31.65 -13.67
CA ASP A 647 15.69 30.97 -13.79
C ASP A 647 16.44 31.02 -12.45
N LEU A 648 17.11 29.92 -12.09
CA LEU A 648 17.86 29.78 -10.85
C LEU A 648 19.37 29.88 -11.09
N ASP A 649 20.09 30.29 -10.06
CA ASP A 649 21.56 30.29 -10.06
C ASP A 649 22.09 28.84 -10.04
N THR A 650 22.59 28.38 -11.17
CA THR A 650 23.08 27.00 -11.34
C THR A 650 24.32 26.70 -10.50
N ASP A 651 25.16 27.70 -10.21
CA ASP A 651 26.33 27.53 -9.34
C ASP A 651 25.92 27.24 -7.90
N ARG A 652 24.81 27.84 -7.43
CA ARG A 652 24.21 27.50 -6.13
C ARG A 652 23.58 26.11 -6.16
N LEU A 653 22.83 25.79 -7.21
CA LEU A 653 22.19 24.47 -7.35
C LEU A 653 23.20 23.32 -7.30
N ASN A 654 24.39 23.52 -7.86
CA ASN A 654 25.47 22.52 -7.83
C ASN A 654 26.02 22.24 -6.42
N ARG A 655 25.79 23.14 -5.45
CA ARG A 655 26.20 22.96 -4.04
C ARG A 655 25.15 22.24 -3.19
N ILE A 656 23.96 21.99 -3.75
CA ILE A 656 22.83 21.44 -3.01
C ILE A 656 22.66 19.97 -3.36
N ASP A 657 22.46 19.14 -2.36
CA ASP A 657 22.06 17.74 -2.52
C ASP A 657 20.66 17.55 -1.96
N PHE A 658 19.69 17.31 -2.85
CA PHE A 658 18.30 17.06 -2.49
C PHE A 658 18.10 15.57 -2.31
N ARG A 659 17.76 15.16 -1.09
CA ARG A 659 17.56 13.74 -0.78
C ARG A 659 16.23 13.49 -0.12
N ARG A 660 15.63 12.37 -0.47
CA ARG A 660 14.53 11.84 0.30
C ARG A 660 15.10 11.07 1.49
N CYS A 661 14.78 11.49 2.70
CA CYS A 661 15.22 10.82 3.92
C CYS A 661 14.15 10.94 5.00
N ASP A 662 14.03 9.92 5.85
CA ASP A 662 13.27 10.01 7.09
C ASP A 662 14.05 10.83 8.12
N PRO A 663 13.53 11.98 8.58
CA PRO A 663 14.16 12.77 9.63
C PRO A 663 14.33 12.02 10.96
N SER A 664 13.50 11.01 11.25
CA SER A 664 13.64 10.16 12.43
C SER A 664 14.79 9.14 12.30
N SER A 665 15.31 8.91 11.08
CA SER A 665 16.38 7.94 10.79
C SER A 665 17.39 8.48 9.75
N LEU A 666 17.97 9.65 10.05
CA LEU A 666 18.97 10.26 9.17
C LEU A 666 20.26 9.41 9.08
N PRO A 667 20.95 9.40 7.92
CA PRO A 667 22.15 8.59 7.72
C PRO A 667 23.21 8.78 8.82
N ALA A 668 23.83 7.69 9.27
CA ALA A 668 24.74 7.73 10.42
C ALA A 668 26.04 8.53 10.15
N ASP A 669 26.38 8.74 8.88
CA ASP A 669 27.52 9.55 8.41
C ASP A 669 27.18 11.05 8.28
N TYR A 670 25.92 11.44 8.50
CA TYR A 670 25.54 12.85 8.63
C TYR A 670 25.96 13.34 10.01
N LEU A 671 27.05 14.09 10.04
CA LEU A 671 27.73 14.55 11.23
C LEU A 671 28.34 15.93 10.97
N ASP A 672 28.46 16.72 12.03
CA ASP A 672 29.27 17.93 12.07
C ASP A 672 28.96 18.97 10.97
N PHE A 673 27.67 19.24 10.72
CA PHE A 673 27.25 20.37 9.89
C PHE A 673 27.46 21.69 10.64
N ASP A 674 27.95 22.72 9.94
CA ASP A 674 28.13 24.04 10.54
C ASP A 674 26.79 24.67 10.92
N ALA A 675 25.74 24.41 10.14
CA ALA A 675 24.39 24.82 10.46
C ALA A 675 23.36 23.73 10.15
N VAL A 676 22.38 23.56 11.04
CA VAL A 676 21.22 22.67 10.84
C VAL A 676 19.94 23.49 10.98
N VAL A 677 19.00 23.32 10.05
CA VAL A 677 17.67 23.93 10.10
C VAL A 677 16.62 22.83 10.13
N LEU A 678 15.74 22.86 11.13
CA LEU A 678 14.55 22.03 11.20
C LEU A 678 13.35 22.90 10.75
N SER A 679 12.94 22.74 9.49
CA SER A 679 11.91 23.54 8.82
C SER A 679 10.51 22.98 9.08
N ASP A 680 9.92 23.35 10.22
CA ASP A 680 8.55 22.99 10.64
C ASP A 680 8.30 21.47 10.71
N VAL A 681 9.36 20.67 10.82
CA VAL A 681 9.27 19.21 10.63
C VAL A 681 8.84 18.45 11.88
N LEU A 682 9.03 19.02 13.08
CA LEU A 682 8.90 18.28 14.35
C LEU A 682 7.49 17.70 14.58
N THR A 683 6.43 18.45 14.27
CA THR A 683 5.03 17.99 14.44
C THR A 683 4.59 17.02 13.35
N ARG A 684 5.46 16.75 12.38
CA ARG A 684 5.24 15.83 11.27
C ARG A 684 5.93 14.47 11.44
N LEU A 685 6.54 14.21 12.61
CA LEU A 685 7.31 12.99 12.86
C LEU A 685 6.62 12.06 13.85
N PRO A 686 6.70 10.74 13.66
CA PRO A 686 6.19 9.78 14.63
C PRO A 686 6.97 9.83 15.95
N SER A 687 8.26 10.18 15.90
CA SER A 687 9.11 10.35 17.06
C SER A 687 9.99 11.60 16.95
N PRO A 688 9.49 12.78 17.37
CA PRO A 688 10.23 14.04 17.29
C PRO A 688 11.51 14.03 18.14
N SER A 689 11.46 13.36 19.29
CA SER A 689 12.60 13.20 20.20
C SER A 689 13.77 12.45 19.55
N SER A 690 13.51 11.52 18.63
CA SER A 690 14.56 10.79 17.92
C SER A 690 15.43 11.73 17.08
N LEU A 691 14.81 12.64 16.32
CA LEU A 691 15.53 13.66 15.57
C LEU A 691 16.27 14.64 16.50
N LEU A 692 15.63 15.09 17.58
CA LEU A 692 16.27 16.02 18.52
C LEU A 692 17.49 15.41 19.21
N SER A 693 17.44 14.11 19.54
CA SER A 693 18.57 13.40 20.15
C SER A 693 19.82 13.35 19.25
N ARG A 694 19.64 13.50 17.94
CA ARG A 694 20.72 13.52 16.94
C ARG A 694 21.36 14.90 16.75
N MET A 695 20.84 15.96 17.38
CA MET A 695 21.39 17.32 17.19
C MET A 695 22.80 17.47 17.79
N GLY A 696 23.01 16.92 19.00
CA GLY A 696 24.27 16.99 19.76
C GLY A 696 24.97 15.62 19.92
N GLY A 697 25.87 15.54 20.89
CA GLY A 697 26.67 14.34 21.20
C GLY A 697 27.92 14.14 20.33
N PRO A 698 28.78 13.15 20.64
CA PRO A 698 30.03 12.90 19.92
C PRO A 698 29.86 12.61 18.42
N ARG A 699 28.65 12.23 18.01
CA ARG A 699 28.24 11.99 16.62
C ARG A 699 26.96 12.77 16.29
N GLY A 700 26.91 14.03 16.72
CA GLY A 700 25.79 14.93 16.47
C GLY A 700 25.79 15.52 15.06
N LEU A 701 24.61 15.91 14.61
CA LEU A 701 24.41 16.58 13.34
C LEU A 701 25.00 17.99 13.34
N VAL A 702 24.91 18.72 14.44
CA VAL A 702 25.44 20.09 14.53
C VAL A 702 26.87 20.04 15.00
N ALA A 703 27.83 20.59 14.26
CA ALA A 703 29.24 20.65 14.67
C ALA A 703 29.42 21.40 16.01
N PRO A 704 30.50 21.17 16.77
CA PRO A 704 30.89 22.06 17.87
C PRO A 704 30.98 23.51 17.37
N ARG A 705 30.38 24.46 18.11
CA ARG A 705 30.17 25.86 17.70
C ARG A 705 29.25 26.07 16.47
N GLY A 706 28.58 25.02 16.00
CA GLY A 706 27.58 25.09 14.94
C GLY A 706 26.27 25.73 15.40
N LEU A 707 25.45 26.12 14.43
CA LEU A 707 24.12 26.70 14.64
C LEU A 707 23.01 25.67 14.42
N LEU A 708 21.98 25.73 15.25
CA LEU A 708 20.74 24.97 15.08
C LEU A 708 19.56 25.93 15.09
N LEU A 709 18.81 25.97 14.00
CA LEU A 709 17.56 26.72 13.93
C LEU A 709 16.37 25.75 13.89
N VAL A 710 15.53 25.79 14.92
CA VAL A 710 14.30 25.01 14.97
C VAL A 710 13.12 25.92 14.69
N LEU A 711 12.31 25.57 13.68
CA LEU A 711 11.07 26.25 13.32
C LEU A 711 9.95 25.24 13.54
N SER A 712 8.91 25.60 14.28
CA SER A 712 7.80 24.68 14.58
C SER A 712 6.53 25.45 14.93
N ALA A 713 5.39 25.01 14.41
CA ALA A 713 4.06 25.49 14.85
C ALA A 713 3.62 24.89 16.20
N PHE A 714 4.22 23.75 16.61
CA PHE A 714 3.80 22.97 17.80
C PHE A 714 2.32 22.54 17.78
N ASP A 715 1.77 22.38 16.58
CA ASP A 715 0.43 21.90 16.24
C ASP A 715 0.36 20.37 16.19
N TRP A 716 0.59 19.73 17.34
CA TRP A 716 0.61 18.27 17.42
C TRP A 716 -0.70 17.60 16.98
N SER A 717 -0.58 16.47 16.29
CA SER A 717 -1.70 15.60 15.92
C SER A 717 -1.43 14.17 16.36
N GLU A 718 -2.39 13.54 17.03
CA GLU A 718 -2.33 12.12 17.42
C GLU A 718 -2.35 11.18 16.21
N THR A 719 -2.73 11.68 15.02
CA THR A 719 -2.64 10.94 13.75
C THR A 719 -1.21 10.83 13.21
N VAL A 720 -0.29 11.66 13.71
CA VAL A 720 1.11 11.70 13.24
C VAL A 720 2.07 11.30 14.35
N THR A 721 1.92 11.88 15.53
CA THR A 721 2.74 11.60 16.72
C THR A 721 1.82 11.10 17.83
N PRO A 722 1.99 9.88 18.36
CA PRO A 722 1.28 9.44 19.56
C PRO A 722 1.39 10.46 20.69
N LYS A 723 0.31 10.66 21.45
CA LYS A 723 0.22 11.75 22.44
C LYS A 723 1.34 11.69 23.49
N GLU A 724 1.73 10.49 23.88
CA GLU A 724 2.81 10.19 24.82
C GLU A 724 4.21 10.56 24.29
N LEU A 725 4.35 10.76 22.98
CA LEU A 725 5.59 11.19 22.32
C LEU A 725 5.60 12.69 21.98
N TRP A 726 4.53 13.42 22.31
CA TRP A 726 4.51 14.87 22.15
C TRP A 726 5.56 15.51 23.07
N LEU A 727 6.28 16.51 22.56
CA LEU A 727 7.21 17.26 23.41
C LEU A 727 6.47 18.11 24.45
N GLY A 728 5.21 18.47 24.18
CA GLY A 728 4.35 19.26 25.05
C GLY A 728 2.98 19.51 24.40
N GLY A 729 2.25 20.51 24.87
CA GLY A 729 0.88 20.78 24.41
C GLY A 729 -0.17 19.94 25.13
N TYR A 730 0.17 19.38 26.30
CA TYR A 730 -0.71 18.59 27.16
C TYR A 730 -0.56 19.02 28.63
N ALA A 731 -1.39 18.47 29.51
CA ALA A 731 -1.26 18.62 30.96
C ALA A 731 -0.70 17.33 31.56
N ASP A 732 0.25 17.43 32.49
CA ASP A 732 0.81 16.29 33.20
C ASP A 732 -0.19 15.64 34.18
N GLU A 733 0.22 14.57 34.87
CA GLU A 733 -0.63 13.83 35.82
C GLU A 733 -1.17 14.69 36.98
N GLU A 734 -0.51 15.82 37.27
CA GLU A 734 -0.91 16.79 38.28
C GLU A 734 -1.80 17.91 37.70
N GLY A 735 -2.11 17.84 36.40
CA GLY A 735 -2.92 18.82 35.66
C GLY A 735 -2.16 20.09 35.28
N LYS A 736 -0.82 20.11 35.41
CA LYS A 736 -0.01 21.28 35.07
C LYS A 736 0.34 21.27 33.57
N PRO A 737 0.22 22.40 32.87
CA PRO A 737 0.52 22.47 31.44
C PRO A 737 2.01 22.23 31.17
N VAL A 738 2.29 21.36 30.20
CA VAL A 738 3.63 21.08 29.65
C VAL A 738 3.76 21.79 28.31
N SER A 739 4.70 22.73 28.21
CA SER A 739 4.94 23.53 27.01
C SER A 739 5.91 22.84 26.06
N SER A 740 5.54 22.70 24.78
CA SER A 740 6.40 22.11 23.74
C SER A 740 7.72 22.85 23.59
N GLU A 741 7.68 24.18 23.68
CA GLU A 741 8.87 25.03 23.61
C GLU A 741 9.80 24.81 24.80
N ASP A 742 9.26 24.75 26.02
CA ASP A 742 10.08 24.57 27.22
C ASP A 742 10.73 23.19 27.25
N SER A 743 9.99 22.15 26.84
CA SER A 743 10.52 20.79 26.69
C SER A 743 11.62 20.71 25.63
N LEU A 744 11.42 21.32 24.46
CA LEU A 744 12.44 21.40 23.41
C LEU A 744 13.71 22.10 23.92
N ARG A 745 13.57 23.23 24.61
CA ARG A 745 14.70 23.96 25.20
C ARG A 745 15.40 23.13 26.26
N SER A 746 14.65 22.43 27.10
CA SER A 746 15.19 21.53 28.13
C SER A 746 16.00 20.38 27.52
N ALA A 747 15.47 19.77 26.45
CA ALA A 747 16.14 18.67 25.75
C ALA A 747 17.48 19.09 25.11
N LEU A 748 17.57 20.33 24.62
CA LEU A 748 18.79 20.86 23.97
C LEU A 748 19.77 21.54 24.95
N ALA A 749 19.30 22.00 26.11
CA ALA A 749 20.10 22.76 27.09
C ALA A 749 21.46 22.13 27.50
N PRO A 750 21.64 20.79 27.56
CA PRO A 750 22.93 20.20 27.93
C PRO A 750 24.09 20.59 27.02
N GLU A 751 23.83 20.81 25.72
CA GLU A 751 24.86 21.09 24.73
C GLU A 751 24.62 22.37 23.94
N PHE A 752 23.43 22.97 24.03
CA PHE A 752 23.03 24.11 23.22
C PHE A 752 22.63 25.32 24.06
N GLN A 753 23.15 26.49 23.67
CA GLN A 753 22.75 27.79 24.19
C GLN A 753 21.76 28.44 23.23
N LEU A 754 20.58 28.80 23.72
CA LEU A 754 19.62 29.61 22.96
C LEU A 754 20.20 31.02 22.74
N LEU A 755 20.31 31.43 21.48
CA LEU A 755 20.75 32.77 21.08
C LEU A 755 19.56 33.72 20.91
N GLN A 756 18.50 33.26 20.22
CA GLN A 756 17.36 34.10 19.92
C GLN A 756 16.08 33.29 19.69
N LYS A 757 14.93 33.87 20.05
CA LYS A 757 13.58 33.41 19.70
C LYS A 757 12.90 34.45 18.80
N ARG A 758 12.13 34.01 17.81
CA ARG A 758 11.26 34.86 16.97
C ARG A 758 9.99 34.11 16.57
N GLU A 759 8.89 34.83 16.40
CA GLU A 759 7.69 34.30 15.73
C GLU A 759 7.74 34.69 14.25
N LEU A 760 7.43 33.74 13.37
CA LEU A 760 7.55 33.90 11.92
C LEU A 760 6.26 33.44 11.22
N PRO A 761 5.55 34.34 10.52
CA PRO A 761 4.45 33.94 9.65
C PRO A 761 4.99 33.24 8.40
N MET A 762 4.49 32.04 8.13
CA MET A 762 4.68 31.33 6.87
C MET A 762 3.36 31.34 6.10
N VAL A 763 3.41 31.73 4.81
CA VAL A 763 2.23 31.80 3.95
C VAL A 763 2.32 30.78 2.83
N LEU A 764 1.28 29.96 2.73
CA LEU A 764 1.08 29.02 1.64
C LEU A 764 -0.13 29.47 0.81
N ARG A 765 0.08 29.69 -0.50
CA ARG A 765 -0.99 30.09 -1.43
C ARG A 765 -1.49 28.89 -2.21
N HIS A 766 -2.78 28.62 -2.11
CA HIS A 766 -3.43 27.51 -2.78
C HIS A 766 -4.01 27.91 -4.14
N ASP A 767 -4.66 29.08 -4.22
CA ASP A 767 -5.19 29.65 -5.46
C ASP A 767 -5.24 31.19 -5.39
N SER A 768 -5.99 31.88 -6.27
CA SER A 768 -6.09 33.35 -6.25
C SER A 768 -6.79 33.95 -5.02
N ARG A 769 -7.59 33.15 -4.31
CA ARG A 769 -8.45 33.59 -3.20
C ARG A 769 -8.25 32.77 -1.92
N ARG A 770 -7.57 31.62 -1.98
CA ARG A 770 -7.30 30.73 -0.83
C ARG A 770 -5.84 30.77 -0.40
N PHE A 771 -5.64 31.13 0.86
CA PHE A 771 -4.34 31.25 1.51
C PHE A 771 -4.39 30.54 2.86
N GLU A 772 -3.26 29.98 3.25
CA GLU A 772 -3.02 29.45 4.58
C GLU A 772 -1.85 30.22 5.21
N ILE A 773 -2.02 30.67 6.45
CA ILE A 773 -0.98 31.38 7.19
C ILE A 773 -0.73 30.59 8.47
N ARG A 774 0.51 30.12 8.67
CA ARG A 774 0.95 29.46 9.89
C ARG A 774 1.90 30.37 10.65
N MET A 775 1.73 30.44 11.96
CA MET A 775 2.67 31.13 12.85
C MET A 775 3.64 30.10 13.41
N LEU A 776 4.91 30.23 13.05
CA LEU A 776 5.97 29.34 13.51
C LEU A 776 6.77 30.01 14.61
N THR A 777 7.02 29.28 15.70
CA THR A 777 8.01 29.67 16.68
C THR A 777 9.38 29.21 16.21
N GLY A 778 10.27 30.17 16.01
CA GLY A 778 11.67 29.96 15.67
C GLY A 778 12.58 30.09 16.88
N LEU A 779 13.50 29.15 17.04
CA LEU A 779 14.48 29.09 18.12
C LEU A 779 15.87 28.83 17.52
N LEU A 780 16.74 29.82 17.62
CA LEU A 780 18.13 29.74 17.15
C LEU A 780 19.06 29.42 18.32
N PHE A 781 19.80 28.33 18.19
CA PHE A 781 20.74 27.82 19.18
C PHE A 781 22.17 27.80 18.62
N LYS A 782 23.13 27.86 19.53
CA LYS A 782 24.55 27.59 19.29
C LYS A 782 24.98 26.37 20.09
N ARG A 783 25.65 25.42 19.45
CA ARG A 783 26.25 24.28 20.15
C ARG A 783 27.50 24.70 20.89
N SER A 784 27.66 24.21 22.12
CA SER A 784 28.88 24.37 22.91
C SER A 784 30.10 23.73 22.22
N SER A 785 31.30 24.14 22.64
CA SER A 785 32.59 23.68 22.11
C SER A 785 32.94 22.25 22.52
#